data_AF-A0A5N5JMQ2-F1
#
_entry.id   AF-A0A5N5JMQ2-F1
#
_cell.length_a   1.000
_cell.length_b   1.000
_cell.length_c   1.000
_cell.angle_alpha   90.00
_cell.angle_beta   90.00
_cell.angle_gamma   90.00
#
_symmetry.space_group_name_H-M   'P 1'
#
loop_
_entity.id
_entity.type
_entity.pdbx_description
1 polymer ?
#
loop_
_entity_poly.entity_id
_entity_poly.type
_entity_poly.pdbx_seq_one_letter_code
_entity_poly.pdbx_strand_id
1 'polypeptide(L)'
;MLATTNRARAVWQRCLASAFRTALACTIVGCTTLHGPAAVQHHIAFPAFSYVTVILIGTDATLGDALHGCWLALYATIQSVGPALPSLWLIGPARFTNGTISLAVALGAFVVAFPEGTHLIAKRIALGQIVIMYVVAFINGEDTHDEAIMHSLNVAASTAIGVLACVIALLLPCPRLACWELKQNCGRLAENVSERLDLYVKAFCAEDNALALSYISQAKPLTIAGAKLLSSIKRYQESVKWERLPLKFLRNSNLNLGERLQELEIPLRGMDMALSTTSSFPIRMLEAETKQVLAQQEEHVSLTLKQIQNCLPRDSSTVSESNEDKIIGSLQTLHPANHEDLPTFFFLFCMKLLHCKSLAKPITSIQQKESSTPCKKNGFFKSTWMSNWSTSVNSKRLKPAFKCSLSLGLAVLFGLIYSKKDSCWSGLLVAISLAAAREATSFKAANVKAQGTVLGTVYGVFGCFVFERYLPLRFISLLPWFVVTSFLRHSQMYSQAGGISAVIGALLLLGRKDFGLPSEFAIARIVETFIGLSCSIMVDLILQPTRSSSLAKVQLSKCFGTLSACIGSMSLAANNRTILLKKQRRLKLDVSELGKFIGEAEVEPNFWFLPFNTACYCTLLGSLSKVVDLLLFSADAVGILEQESQKLGASWKESVNKLNGDVELFKGMAGSLVECFEDVTLLKSLTFLEKELENKNISYDLELGKSSNLNIFKASGLKDDKIDSIINSYLQHSKEIVDKFQAADHEGGRELKSQVVLCLSALGFCMSNLIKETREIGKGIIELLQWENPLKHINLWEEGDVNLKSNMRILVTGGAGFIGSHLVDKLMENEKNEVIVADNYFTGCKDNLRKWIGHPRFELIRHGPDAKCIFDKRPGTRLVSFSESGGMCIEPWDILNLEVCDNLQTIKTNVIGTLNMLGLAKRVGARILLTSTSEVYGDPLVHPQPESYWGNVNPIGVRSCYDEGKRVAETLMFDYHRQHGIEIRIARIFNTYGPRMNIDDGRVVSNFIAQALRGEPLTVQKPGTQTRSFCYVSDMVDGLIRLMEGENTGPINIGNPGEFTMTELAETVKELINPGVEINMVENTPDDPRQRKPDITNTKALLGWEPKVKLRDGLPLMEEDFRQRLGVTKKK
;
A
#
# COMPACT_ATOMS: atom_id res chain seq x y z
N MET A 1 -24.35 2.12 -12.12
CA MET A 1 -23.90 2.38 -13.51
C MET A 1 -24.11 3.83 -13.98
N LEU A 2 -25.26 4.47 -13.74
CA LEU A 2 -25.52 5.87 -14.18
C LEU A 2 -24.62 6.94 -13.52
N ALA A 3 -24.24 6.78 -12.26
CA ALA A 3 -23.33 7.71 -11.57
C ALA A 3 -21.88 7.60 -12.07
N THR A 4 -21.42 6.40 -12.44
CA THR A 4 -20.09 6.14 -13.00
C THR A 4 -19.96 6.70 -14.43
N THR A 5 -21.01 6.61 -15.24
CA THR A 5 -21.05 7.20 -16.59
C THR A 5 -21.05 8.73 -16.57
N ASN A 6 -21.78 9.36 -15.64
CA ASN A 6 -21.78 10.81 -15.49
C ASN A 6 -20.42 11.36 -15.02
N ARG A 7 -19.73 10.63 -14.14
CA ARG A 7 -18.38 10.98 -13.68
C ARG A 7 -17.34 10.87 -14.81
N ALA A 8 -17.38 9.77 -15.57
CA ALA A 8 -16.50 9.57 -16.72
C ALA A 8 -16.70 10.67 -17.77
N ARG A 9 -17.96 11.03 -18.04
CA ARG A 9 -18.33 12.13 -18.94
C ARG A 9 -17.81 13.48 -18.46
N ALA A 10 -17.93 13.80 -17.17
CA ALA A 10 -17.44 15.06 -16.60
C ALA A 10 -15.91 15.18 -16.67
N VAL A 11 -15.18 14.09 -16.40
CA VAL A 11 -13.71 14.05 -16.55
C VAL A 11 -13.33 14.24 -18.02
N TRP A 12 -14.03 13.55 -18.93
CA TRP A 12 -13.84 13.70 -20.37
C TRP A 12 -14.02 15.13 -20.84
N GLN A 13 -15.13 15.77 -20.47
CA GLN A 13 -15.42 17.16 -20.83
C GLN A 13 -14.36 18.11 -20.28
N ARG A 14 -13.89 17.90 -19.05
CA ARG A 14 -12.84 18.72 -18.43
C ARG A 14 -11.49 18.53 -19.15
N CYS A 15 -11.09 17.29 -19.43
CA CYS A 15 -9.85 16.99 -20.13
C CYS A 15 -9.85 17.57 -21.55
N LEU A 16 -10.97 17.44 -22.27
CA LEU A 16 -11.16 17.99 -23.62
C LEU A 16 -11.12 19.52 -23.62
N ALA A 17 -11.83 20.17 -22.68
CA ALA A 17 -11.83 21.62 -22.55
C ALA A 17 -10.43 22.16 -22.20
N SER A 18 -9.68 21.48 -21.33
CA SER A 18 -8.29 21.84 -21.04
C SER A 18 -7.40 21.69 -22.27
N ALA A 19 -7.50 20.56 -22.98
CA ALA A 19 -6.70 20.29 -24.17
C ALA A 19 -6.97 21.31 -25.27
N PHE A 20 -8.24 21.68 -25.49
CA PHE A 20 -8.63 22.70 -26.45
C PHE A 20 -8.03 24.07 -26.13
N ARG A 21 -8.04 24.50 -24.85
CA ARG A 21 -7.44 25.78 -24.45
C ARG A 21 -5.92 25.80 -24.61
N THR A 22 -5.24 24.70 -24.26
CA THR A 22 -3.80 24.57 -24.50
C THR A 22 -3.48 24.60 -25.99
N ALA A 23 -4.29 23.91 -26.82
CA ALA A 23 -4.15 23.97 -28.28
C ALA A 23 -4.40 25.39 -28.82
N LEU A 24 -5.43 26.09 -28.34
CA LEU A 24 -5.70 27.48 -28.72
C LEU A 24 -4.53 28.41 -28.38
N ALA A 25 -3.99 28.30 -27.15
CA ALA A 25 -2.85 29.09 -26.71
C ALA A 25 -1.61 28.85 -27.59
N CYS A 26 -1.28 27.60 -27.89
CA CYS A 26 -0.16 27.31 -28.79
C CYS A 26 -0.47 27.71 -30.24
N THR A 27 -1.74 27.71 -30.70
CA THR A 27 -2.11 28.24 -32.03
C THR A 27 -1.80 29.74 -32.11
N ILE A 28 -2.12 30.51 -31.06
CA ILE A 28 -1.84 31.94 -30.97
C ILE A 28 -0.33 32.19 -31.08
N VAL A 29 0.50 31.41 -30.37
CA VAL A 29 1.96 31.48 -30.49
C VAL A 29 2.43 31.14 -31.90
N GLY A 30 1.85 30.11 -32.55
CA GLY A 30 2.19 29.75 -33.93
C GLY A 30 1.82 30.81 -34.95
N CYS A 31 0.63 31.39 -34.85
CA CYS A 31 0.19 32.46 -35.74
C CYS A 31 1.02 33.72 -35.58
N THR A 32 1.33 34.12 -34.35
CA THR A 32 2.17 35.30 -34.07
C THR A 32 3.62 35.13 -34.54
N THR A 33 4.18 33.91 -34.45
CA THR A 33 5.55 33.63 -34.87
C THR A 33 5.70 33.45 -36.39
N LEU A 34 4.69 32.93 -37.08
CA LEU A 34 4.73 32.69 -38.53
C LEU A 34 4.16 33.86 -39.36
N HIS A 35 3.13 34.54 -38.86
CA HIS A 35 2.37 35.57 -39.59
C HIS A 35 2.38 36.94 -38.89
N GLY A 36 3.15 37.11 -37.82
CA GLY A 36 3.26 38.38 -37.11
C GLY A 36 4.01 39.46 -37.91
N PRO A 37 3.90 40.74 -37.52
CA PRO A 37 4.67 41.83 -38.13
C PRO A 37 6.19 41.59 -38.04
N ALA A 38 6.97 42.08 -39.01
CA ALA A 38 8.42 41.85 -39.08
C ALA A 38 9.19 42.27 -37.79
N ALA A 39 8.77 43.35 -37.14
CA ALA A 39 9.32 43.79 -35.85
C ALA A 39 9.08 42.77 -34.72
N VAL A 40 7.92 42.12 -34.72
CA VAL A 40 7.56 41.08 -33.74
C VAL A 40 8.31 39.78 -34.04
N GLN A 41 8.46 39.41 -35.30
CA GLN A 41 9.23 38.22 -35.71
C GLN A 41 10.72 38.33 -35.34
N HIS A 42 11.31 39.52 -35.49
CA HIS A 42 12.71 39.78 -35.14
C HIS A 42 12.98 39.60 -33.64
N HIS A 43 12.04 39.96 -32.77
CA HIS A 43 12.19 39.81 -31.32
C HIS A 43 11.85 38.39 -30.80
N ILE A 44 11.20 37.53 -31.60
CA ILE A 44 10.86 36.15 -31.22
C ILE A 44 11.85 35.17 -31.84
N ALA A 45 13.09 35.20 -31.35
CA ALA A 45 14.12 34.29 -31.81
C ALA A 45 13.87 32.82 -31.39
N PHE A 46 13.08 32.58 -30.32
CA PHE A 46 12.89 31.24 -29.74
C PHE A 46 11.40 30.82 -29.59
N PRO A 47 10.68 30.56 -30.70
CA PRO A 47 9.29 30.09 -30.67
C PRO A 47 9.09 28.84 -29.82
N ALA A 48 10.04 27.89 -29.87
CA ALA A 48 10.03 26.65 -29.09
C ALA A 48 9.83 26.89 -27.58
N PHE A 49 10.44 27.93 -27.04
CA PHE A 49 10.38 28.26 -25.61
C PHE A 49 9.06 28.92 -25.21
N SER A 50 8.44 29.68 -26.12
CA SER A 50 7.08 30.20 -25.95
C SER A 50 6.06 29.08 -25.78
N TYR A 51 6.19 27.98 -26.53
CA TYR A 51 5.32 26.80 -26.39
C TYR A 51 5.53 26.07 -25.06
N VAL A 52 6.77 25.92 -24.59
CA VAL A 52 7.08 25.35 -23.27
C VAL A 52 6.40 26.16 -22.17
N THR A 53 6.48 27.48 -22.26
CA THR A 53 5.84 28.39 -21.29
C THR A 53 4.32 28.25 -21.31
N VAL A 54 3.71 28.10 -22.49
CA VAL A 54 2.28 27.84 -22.63
C VAL A 54 1.88 26.51 -21.99
N ILE A 55 2.62 25.44 -22.22
CA ILE A 55 2.27 24.11 -21.71
C ILE A 55 2.47 24.03 -20.18
N LEU A 56 3.50 24.69 -19.65
CA LEU A 56 3.78 24.75 -18.21
C LEU A 56 2.74 25.56 -17.43
N ILE A 57 2.16 26.61 -18.03
CA ILE A 57 1.21 27.51 -17.36
C ILE A 57 -0.25 27.13 -17.69
N GLY A 58 -0.55 26.79 -18.94
CA GLY A 58 -1.92 26.69 -19.47
C GLY A 58 -2.61 25.33 -19.33
N THR A 59 -1.90 24.28 -18.90
CA THR A 59 -2.50 22.94 -18.77
C THR A 59 -3.29 22.79 -17.46
N ASP A 60 -4.60 22.50 -17.55
CA ASP A 60 -5.61 22.47 -16.47
C ASP A 60 -5.62 23.72 -15.55
N ALA A 61 -5.30 24.89 -16.10
CA ALA A 61 -5.30 26.16 -15.36
C ALA A 61 -6.68 26.84 -15.33
N THR A 62 -6.98 27.50 -14.22
CA THR A 62 -8.01 28.55 -14.14
C THR A 62 -7.43 29.90 -14.55
N LEU A 63 -8.28 30.92 -14.73
CA LEU A 63 -7.80 32.27 -15.00
C LEU A 63 -6.89 32.79 -13.87
N GLY A 64 -7.24 32.53 -12.60
CA GLY A 64 -6.39 32.84 -11.46
C GLY A 64 -5.02 32.16 -11.49
N ASP A 65 -4.98 30.88 -11.87
CA ASP A 65 -3.72 30.13 -12.00
C ASP A 65 -2.84 30.69 -13.12
N ALA A 66 -3.44 31.11 -14.24
CA ALA A 66 -2.71 31.72 -15.34
C ALA A 66 -2.15 33.09 -14.96
N LEU A 67 -2.93 33.94 -14.27
CA LEU A 67 -2.45 35.23 -13.76
C LEU A 67 -1.30 35.06 -12.75
N HIS A 68 -1.43 34.08 -11.84
CA HIS A 68 -0.34 33.69 -10.96
C HIS A 68 0.87 33.20 -11.76
N GLY A 69 0.66 32.37 -12.78
CA GLY A 69 1.68 31.91 -13.72
C GLY A 69 2.38 33.05 -14.47
N CYS A 70 1.65 34.10 -14.86
CA CYS A 70 2.21 35.30 -15.49
C CYS A 70 3.21 36.00 -14.56
N TRP A 71 2.81 36.19 -13.29
CA TRP A 71 3.66 36.78 -12.27
C TRP A 71 4.90 35.92 -12.02
N LEU A 72 4.73 34.60 -11.95
CA LEU A 72 5.82 33.65 -11.78
C LEU A 72 6.79 33.64 -12.97
N ALA A 73 6.31 33.78 -14.21
CA ALA A 73 7.14 33.87 -15.40
C ALA A 73 7.93 35.19 -15.48
N LEU A 74 7.31 36.31 -15.07
CA LEU A 74 7.99 37.59 -14.95
C LEU A 74 9.09 37.53 -13.88
N TYR A 75 8.77 36.96 -12.72
CA TYR A 75 9.73 36.71 -11.65
C TYR A 75 10.88 35.80 -12.12
N ALA A 76 10.57 34.71 -12.83
CA ALA A 76 11.57 33.80 -13.40
C ALA A 76 12.52 34.52 -14.37
N THR A 77 11.98 35.41 -15.22
CA THR A 77 12.76 36.18 -16.19
C THR A 77 13.70 37.18 -15.51
N ILE A 78 13.25 37.81 -14.41
CA ILE A 78 14.13 38.66 -13.59
C ILE A 78 15.23 37.82 -12.92
N GLN A 79 14.87 36.63 -12.42
CA GLN A 79 15.80 35.72 -11.73
C GLN A 79 16.84 35.10 -12.68
N SER A 80 16.54 34.94 -13.96
CA SER A 80 17.44 34.38 -14.98
C SER A 80 18.26 35.44 -15.70
N VAL A 81 17.61 36.48 -16.25
CA VAL A 81 18.26 37.55 -17.03
C VAL A 81 19.13 38.42 -16.14
N GLY A 82 18.68 38.74 -14.91
CA GLY A 82 19.40 39.58 -13.96
C GLY A 82 20.85 39.15 -13.68
N PRO A 83 21.12 37.87 -13.32
CA PRO A 83 22.48 37.36 -13.15
C PRO A 83 23.18 36.97 -14.45
N ALA A 84 22.45 36.57 -15.50
CA ALA A 84 23.06 36.14 -16.76
C ALA A 84 23.64 37.32 -17.57
N LEU A 85 22.93 38.44 -17.64
CA LEU A 85 23.33 39.64 -18.39
C LEU A 85 24.72 40.19 -17.95
N PRO A 86 25.00 40.46 -16.66
CA PRO A 86 26.30 40.93 -16.22
C PRO A 86 27.40 39.88 -16.42
N SER A 87 27.09 38.58 -16.29
CA SER A 87 28.09 37.52 -16.48
C SER A 87 28.52 37.35 -17.94
N LEU A 88 27.59 37.48 -18.90
CA LEU A 88 27.87 37.44 -20.33
C LEU A 88 28.61 38.72 -20.76
N TRP A 89 28.25 39.86 -20.18
CA TRP A 89 28.90 41.15 -20.43
C TRP A 89 30.36 41.19 -19.94
N LEU A 90 30.65 40.63 -18.76
CA LEU A 90 31.98 40.72 -18.12
C LEU A 90 33.02 39.76 -18.71
N ILE A 91 32.60 38.57 -19.19
CA ILE A 91 33.50 37.51 -19.68
C ILE A 91 33.64 37.54 -21.21
N GLY A 92 32.57 37.88 -21.94
CA GLY A 92 32.51 37.89 -23.40
C GLY A 92 32.26 36.50 -24.02
N PRO A 93 31.34 36.35 -25.01
CA PRO A 93 30.99 35.06 -25.63
C PRO A 93 32.19 34.31 -26.24
N ALA A 94 33.15 35.05 -26.82
CA ALA A 94 34.30 34.50 -27.53
C ALA A 94 35.36 33.83 -26.63
N ARG A 95 35.33 34.07 -25.31
CA ARG A 95 36.31 33.50 -24.36
C ARG A 95 35.85 32.20 -23.71
N PHE A 96 34.64 31.75 -24.05
CA PHE A 96 34.10 30.53 -23.46
C PHE A 96 34.64 29.27 -24.14
N THR A 97 34.96 28.27 -23.32
CA THR A 97 35.25 26.89 -23.73
C THR A 97 34.06 26.01 -23.32
N ASN A 98 33.95 24.80 -23.89
CA ASN A 98 32.89 23.86 -23.54
C ASN A 98 32.76 23.64 -22.01
N GLY A 99 33.89 23.62 -21.29
CA GLY A 99 33.93 23.49 -19.84
C GLY A 99 33.46 24.74 -19.09
N THR A 100 33.84 25.93 -19.53
CA THR A 100 33.48 27.17 -18.83
C THR A 100 32.00 27.54 -19.00
N ILE A 101 31.35 27.16 -20.10
CA ILE A 101 29.90 27.33 -20.28
C ILE A 101 29.12 26.38 -19.39
N SER A 102 29.52 25.11 -19.36
CA SER A 102 28.93 24.12 -18.45
C SER A 102 28.99 24.63 -17.00
N LEU A 103 30.13 25.21 -16.60
CA LEU A 103 30.30 25.81 -15.27
C LEU A 103 29.41 27.04 -15.07
N ALA A 104 29.32 27.94 -16.05
CA ALA A 104 28.45 29.12 -15.99
C ALA A 104 26.96 28.75 -15.86
N VAL A 105 26.50 27.76 -16.64
CA VAL A 105 25.14 27.22 -16.54
C VAL A 105 24.90 26.56 -15.19
N ALA A 106 25.86 25.79 -14.66
CA ALA A 106 25.76 25.19 -13.34
C ALA A 106 25.65 26.25 -12.23
N LEU A 107 26.47 27.30 -12.28
CA LEU A 107 26.43 28.41 -11.30
C LEU A 107 25.12 29.19 -11.38
N GLY A 108 24.66 29.52 -12.59
CA GLY A 108 23.37 30.17 -12.80
C GLY A 108 22.20 29.31 -12.28
N ALA A 109 22.25 28.00 -12.52
CA ALA A 109 21.24 27.07 -12.01
C ALA A 109 21.23 26.97 -10.48
N PHE A 110 22.40 27.06 -9.83
CA PHE A 110 22.48 27.08 -8.37
C PHE A 110 21.78 28.31 -7.79
N VAL A 111 22.02 29.50 -8.37
CA VAL A 111 21.37 30.77 -7.96
C VAL A 111 19.85 30.69 -8.11
N VAL A 112 19.36 30.05 -9.18
CA VAL A 112 17.91 29.88 -9.41
C VAL A 112 17.29 28.85 -8.46
N ALA A 113 17.98 27.74 -8.20
CA ALA A 113 17.45 26.62 -7.44
C ALA A 113 17.49 26.85 -5.91
N PHE A 114 18.41 27.68 -5.40
CA PHE A 114 18.66 27.89 -3.97
C PHE A 114 17.48 28.49 -3.16
N PRO A 115 16.70 29.48 -3.65
CA PRO A 115 15.59 30.04 -2.88
C PRO A 115 14.42 29.05 -2.65
N GLU A 116 13.95 28.89 -1.40
CA GLU A 116 12.81 28.01 -1.05
C GLU A 116 11.44 28.61 -1.44
N GLY A 117 11.31 29.94 -1.39
CA GLY A 117 10.03 30.63 -1.62
C GLY A 117 9.59 30.72 -3.08
N THR A 118 10.40 30.22 -4.02
CA THR A 118 10.11 30.34 -5.46
C THR A 118 9.36 29.11 -5.96
N HIS A 119 8.24 29.35 -6.63
CA HIS A 119 7.36 28.31 -7.15
C HIS A 119 8.07 27.44 -8.20
N LEU A 120 7.74 26.15 -8.28
CA LEU A 120 8.41 25.20 -9.19
C LEU A 120 8.33 25.62 -10.66
N ILE A 121 7.18 26.14 -11.09
CA ILE A 121 6.98 26.63 -12.46
C ILE A 121 7.96 27.76 -12.78
N ALA A 122 8.20 28.69 -11.85
CA ALA A 122 9.17 29.77 -12.04
C ALA A 122 10.61 29.21 -12.17
N LYS A 123 10.98 28.23 -11.34
CA LYS A 123 12.30 27.58 -11.45
C LYS A 123 12.51 26.89 -12.79
N ARG A 124 11.51 26.16 -13.31
CA ARG A 124 11.58 25.49 -14.63
C ARG A 124 11.77 26.49 -15.76
N ILE A 125 11.03 27.60 -15.74
CA ILE A 125 11.15 28.66 -16.75
C ILE A 125 12.53 29.33 -16.65
N ALA A 126 12.96 29.73 -15.45
CA ALA A 126 14.24 30.41 -15.26
C ALA A 126 15.44 29.54 -15.67
N LEU A 127 15.44 28.24 -15.32
CA LEU A 127 16.50 27.32 -15.73
C LEU A 127 16.54 27.10 -17.24
N GLY A 128 15.37 26.99 -17.89
CA GLY A 128 15.29 26.89 -19.35
C GLY A 128 15.84 28.14 -20.05
N GLN A 129 15.53 29.33 -19.53
CA GLN A 129 16.07 30.60 -20.03
C GLN A 129 17.60 30.65 -19.87
N ILE A 130 18.14 30.25 -18.72
CA ILE A 130 19.59 30.19 -18.47
C ILE A 130 20.29 29.30 -19.50
N VAL A 131 19.78 28.08 -19.74
CA VAL A 131 20.39 27.17 -20.72
C VAL A 131 20.42 27.80 -22.11
N ILE A 132 19.30 28.38 -22.57
CA ILE A 132 19.22 29.01 -23.90
C ILE A 132 20.19 30.20 -24.00
N MET A 133 20.20 31.08 -23.00
CA MET A 133 21.01 32.29 -23.02
C MET A 133 22.52 32.00 -23.09
N TYR A 134 23.04 31.07 -22.28
CA TYR A 134 24.48 30.77 -22.29
C TYR A 134 24.90 29.87 -23.46
N VAL A 135 24.09 28.88 -23.83
CA VAL A 135 24.46 27.92 -24.88
C VAL A 135 24.34 28.54 -26.27
N VAL A 136 23.27 29.29 -26.54
CA VAL A 136 23.10 29.90 -27.87
C VAL A 136 24.04 31.09 -28.07
N ALA A 137 24.30 31.90 -27.04
CA ALA A 137 25.32 32.95 -27.11
C ALA A 137 26.72 32.38 -27.44
N PHE A 138 27.05 31.19 -26.92
CA PHE A 138 28.30 30.50 -27.29
C PHE A 138 28.30 29.98 -28.74
N ILE A 139 27.18 29.41 -29.20
CA ILE A 139 27.08 28.82 -30.55
C ILE A 139 27.22 29.89 -31.62
N ASN A 140 26.58 31.05 -31.42
CA ASN A 140 26.61 32.14 -32.38
C ASN A 140 27.97 32.86 -32.41
N GLY A 141 28.77 32.79 -31.33
CA GLY A 141 30.12 33.38 -31.30
C GLY A 141 30.12 34.87 -31.61
N GLU A 142 29.12 35.61 -31.14
CA GLU A 142 28.91 37.02 -31.48
C GLU A 142 29.97 37.90 -30.78
N ASP A 143 30.73 38.66 -31.57
CA ASP A 143 31.87 39.47 -31.11
C ASP A 143 31.45 40.81 -30.47
N THR A 144 30.17 41.20 -30.53
CA THR A 144 29.68 42.50 -30.04
C THR A 144 28.89 42.40 -28.74
N HIS A 145 29.20 43.29 -27.78
CA HIS A 145 28.53 43.34 -26.47
C HIS A 145 27.02 43.66 -26.55
N ASP A 146 26.58 44.36 -27.60
CA ASP A 146 25.18 44.74 -27.80
C ASP A 146 24.31 43.57 -28.26
N GLU A 147 24.86 42.61 -29.01
CA GLU A 147 24.12 41.44 -29.50
C GLU A 147 23.79 40.45 -28.36
N ALA A 148 24.69 40.27 -27.39
CA ALA A 148 24.43 39.44 -26.21
C ALA A 148 23.27 39.98 -25.33
N ILE A 149 23.12 41.30 -25.27
CA ILE A 149 22.00 41.96 -24.58
C ILE A 149 20.70 41.73 -25.36
N MET A 150 20.74 41.92 -26.69
CA MET A 150 19.59 41.69 -27.56
C MET A 150 19.10 40.24 -27.53
N HIS A 151 20.03 39.27 -27.46
CA HIS A 151 19.71 37.86 -27.31
C HIS A 151 18.91 37.57 -26.03
N SER A 152 19.37 38.13 -24.91
CA SER A 152 18.71 38.01 -23.60
C SER A 152 17.30 38.61 -23.60
N LEU A 153 17.14 39.76 -24.29
CA LEU A 153 15.84 40.41 -24.48
C LEU A 153 14.91 39.60 -25.38
N ASN A 154 15.42 38.93 -26.41
CA ASN A 154 14.64 38.08 -27.30
C ASN A 154 14.10 36.83 -26.57
N VAL A 155 14.85 36.27 -25.62
CA VAL A 155 14.38 35.17 -24.75
C VAL A 155 13.26 35.65 -23.81
N ALA A 156 13.39 36.86 -23.24
CA ALA A 156 12.35 37.48 -22.43
C ALA A 156 11.07 37.77 -23.24
N ALA A 157 11.21 38.32 -24.44
CA ALA A 157 10.10 38.58 -25.36
C ALA A 157 9.37 37.29 -25.77
N SER A 158 10.11 36.23 -26.05
CA SER A 158 9.55 34.90 -26.36
C SER A 158 8.74 34.34 -25.18
N THR A 159 9.21 34.55 -23.94
CA THR A 159 8.48 34.14 -22.72
C THR A 159 7.20 34.96 -22.54
N ALA A 160 7.26 36.27 -22.77
CA ALA A 160 6.11 37.18 -22.64
C ALA A 160 4.95 36.81 -23.57
N ILE A 161 5.24 36.40 -24.81
CA ILE A 161 4.21 35.97 -25.78
C ILE A 161 3.53 34.66 -25.35
N GLY A 162 4.29 33.69 -24.81
CA GLY A 162 3.70 32.47 -24.27
C GLY A 162 2.74 32.75 -23.11
N VAL A 163 3.12 33.68 -22.22
CA VAL A 163 2.28 34.13 -21.11
C VAL A 163 1.00 34.84 -21.60
N LEU A 164 1.12 35.75 -22.57
CA LEU A 164 -0.01 36.49 -23.14
C LEU A 164 -0.99 35.54 -23.85
N ALA A 165 -0.47 34.57 -24.60
CA ALA A 165 -1.27 33.55 -25.27
C ALA A 165 -2.09 32.70 -24.30
N CYS A 166 -1.54 32.33 -23.13
CA CYS A 166 -2.26 31.63 -22.07
C CYS A 166 -3.46 32.43 -21.53
N VAL A 167 -3.26 33.73 -21.26
CA VAL A 167 -4.32 34.59 -20.73
C VAL A 167 -5.45 34.73 -21.76
N ILE A 168 -5.11 34.98 -23.03
CA ILE A 168 -6.09 35.13 -24.12
C ILE A 168 -6.87 33.82 -24.33
N ALA A 169 -6.19 32.67 -24.35
CA ALA A 169 -6.82 31.37 -24.56
C ALA A 169 -7.72 30.92 -23.39
N LEU A 170 -7.55 31.48 -22.20
CA LEU A 170 -8.42 31.22 -21.04
C LEU A 170 -9.65 32.14 -21.00
N LEU A 171 -9.62 33.27 -21.71
CA LEU A 171 -10.75 34.20 -21.84
C LEU A 171 -11.76 33.78 -22.93
N LEU A 172 -11.32 33.05 -23.96
CA LEU A 172 -12.14 32.59 -25.09
C LEU A 172 -12.29 31.05 -25.08
N PRO A 173 -13.46 30.43 -25.35
CA PRO A 173 -14.80 30.99 -25.57
C PRO A 173 -15.67 31.15 -24.29
N CYS A 174 -15.28 30.59 -23.14
CA CYS A 174 -15.92 30.80 -21.84
C CYS A 174 -14.85 30.80 -20.72
N PRO A 175 -14.77 31.86 -19.88
CA PRO A 175 -13.76 31.95 -18.84
C PRO A 175 -14.00 30.92 -17.73
N ARG A 176 -13.00 30.10 -17.45
CA ARG A 176 -13.01 29.19 -16.30
C ARG A 176 -12.51 29.93 -15.06
N LEU A 177 -13.45 30.51 -14.33
CA LEU A 177 -13.18 31.25 -13.10
C LEU A 177 -13.05 30.29 -11.90
N ALA A 178 -11.96 30.40 -11.16
CA ALA A 178 -11.74 29.67 -9.92
C ALA A 178 -12.83 29.99 -8.87
N CYS A 179 -13.36 31.22 -8.86
CA CYS A 179 -14.43 31.61 -7.95
C CYS A 179 -15.74 30.81 -8.18
N TRP A 180 -16.08 30.54 -9.44
CA TRP A 180 -17.28 29.76 -9.78
C TRP A 180 -17.11 28.27 -9.43
N GLU A 181 -15.95 27.69 -9.76
CA GLU A 181 -15.58 26.32 -9.38
C GLU A 181 -15.56 26.14 -7.86
N LEU A 182 -15.06 27.13 -7.11
CA LEU A 182 -15.07 27.13 -5.65
C LEU A 182 -16.52 27.11 -5.12
N LYS A 183 -17.40 27.98 -5.64
CA LYS A 183 -18.82 28.02 -5.23
C LYS A 183 -19.53 26.69 -5.50
N GLN A 184 -19.34 26.11 -6.68
CA GLN A 184 -19.95 24.84 -7.06
C GLN A 184 -19.47 23.68 -6.18
N ASN A 185 -18.16 23.60 -5.91
CA ASN A 185 -17.60 22.55 -5.07
C ASN A 185 -17.98 22.70 -3.59
N CYS A 186 -18.10 23.93 -3.07
CA CYS A 186 -18.65 24.19 -1.74
C CYS A 186 -20.12 23.75 -1.64
N GLY A 187 -20.94 24.03 -2.66
CA GLY A 187 -22.34 23.56 -2.71
C GLY A 187 -22.45 22.03 -2.68
N ARG A 188 -21.66 21.33 -3.50
CA ARG A 188 -21.58 19.86 -3.48
C ARG A 188 -21.07 19.30 -2.16
N LEU A 189 -20.14 20.00 -1.49
CA LEU A 189 -19.66 19.59 -0.18
C LEU A 189 -20.76 19.76 0.89
N ALA A 190 -21.55 20.84 0.82
CA ALA A 190 -22.68 21.05 1.72
C ALA A 190 -23.76 19.97 1.54
N GLU A 191 -24.09 19.61 0.29
CA GLU A 191 -25.00 18.49 -0.03
C GLU A 191 -24.45 17.16 0.51
N ASN A 192 -23.15 16.89 0.27
CA ASN A 192 -22.49 15.67 0.77
C ASN A 192 -22.51 15.59 2.31
N VAL A 193 -22.28 16.70 3.00
CA VAL A 193 -22.36 16.78 4.47
C VAL A 193 -23.78 16.50 4.94
N SER A 194 -24.79 17.09 4.29
CA SER A 194 -26.20 16.88 4.65
C SER A 194 -26.62 15.42 4.44
N GLU A 195 -26.23 14.80 3.32
CA GLU A 195 -26.56 13.41 3.00
C GLU A 195 -25.86 12.43 3.96
N ARG A 196 -24.61 12.70 4.33
CA ARG A 196 -23.90 11.90 5.34
C ARG A 196 -24.53 12.03 6.72
N LEU A 197 -24.95 13.23 7.10
CA LEU A 197 -25.61 13.47 8.39
C LEU A 197 -26.92 12.69 8.48
N ASP A 198 -27.77 12.77 7.44
CA ASP A 198 -29.02 12.00 7.32
C ASP A 198 -28.76 10.49 7.45
N LEU A 199 -27.78 9.96 6.72
CA LEU A 199 -27.41 8.54 6.80
C LEU A 199 -26.88 8.14 8.18
N TYR A 200 -26.09 8.99 8.85
CA TYR A 200 -25.58 8.71 10.19
C TYR A 200 -26.69 8.76 11.26
N VAL A 201 -27.63 9.70 11.16
CA VAL A 201 -28.80 9.78 12.05
C VAL A 201 -29.71 8.57 11.82
N LYS A 202 -29.95 8.16 10.56
CA LYS A 202 -30.70 6.94 10.24
C LYS A 202 -30.02 5.68 10.74
N ALA A 203 -28.69 5.58 10.61
CA ALA A 203 -27.91 4.46 11.15
C ALA A 203 -28.02 4.38 12.68
N PHE A 204 -27.97 5.53 13.35
CA PHE A 204 -28.10 5.62 14.81
C PHE A 204 -29.52 5.24 15.30
N CYS A 205 -30.56 5.60 14.54
CA CYS A 205 -31.96 5.37 14.89
C CYS A 205 -32.53 4.02 14.41
N ALA A 206 -31.75 3.23 13.67
CA ALA A 206 -32.19 1.98 13.05
C ALA A 206 -32.59 0.91 14.08
N GLU A 207 -33.60 0.12 13.74
CA GLU A 207 -34.15 -0.94 14.60
C GLU A 207 -33.40 -2.27 14.48
N ASP A 208 -32.56 -2.43 13.45
CA ASP A 208 -31.78 -3.64 13.17
C ASP A 208 -30.32 -3.28 12.84
N ASN A 209 -29.38 -4.05 13.39
CA ASN A 209 -27.95 -3.98 13.09
C ASN A 209 -27.69 -4.11 11.57
N ALA A 210 -28.45 -4.93 10.84
CA ALA A 210 -28.29 -5.09 9.40
C ALA A 210 -28.64 -3.80 8.64
N LEU A 211 -29.73 -3.12 9.03
CA LEU A 211 -30.13 -1.84 8.46
C LEU A 211 -29.13 -0.73 8.80
N ALA A 212 -28.65 -0.67 10.04
CA ALA A 212 -27.64 0.28 10.47
C ALA A 212 -26.32 0.13 9.68
N LEU A 213 -25.82 -1.11 9.52
CA LEU A 213 -24.64 -1.41 8.72
C LEU A 213 -24.84 -1.05 7.23
N SER A 214 -26.07 -1.18 6.71
CA SER A 214 -26.40 -0.77 5.35
C SER A 214 -26.25 0.74 5.15
N TYR A 215 -26.74 1.57 6.09
CA TYR A 215 -26.62 3.03 6.04
C TYR A 215 -25.17 3.48 6.21
N ILE A 216 -24.41 2.85 7.13
CA ILE A 216 -22.97 3.12 7.29
C ILE A 216 -22.22 2.77 6.00
N SER A 217 -22.55 1.67 5.34
CA SER A 217 -21.95 1.29 4.06
C SER A 217 -22.28 2.29 2.94
N GLN A 218 -23.49 2.86 2.92
CA GLN A 218 -23.87 3.91 1.97
C GLN A 218 -23.13 5.24 2.22
N ALA A 219 -22.77 5.55 3.48
CA ALA A 219 -22.04 6.76 3.84
C ALA A 219 -20.54 6.71 3.45
N LYS A 220 -19.90 5.54 3.46
CA LYS A 220 -18.48 5.36 3.10
C LYS A 220 -18.05 6.01 1.77
N PRO A 221 -18.73 5.79 0.63
CA PRO A 221 -18.37 6.45 -0.64
C PRO A 221 -18.52 7.97 -0.58
N LEU A 222 -19.48 8.48 0.20
CA LEU A 222 -19.67 9.92 0.39
C LEU A 222 -18.53 10.54 1.19
N THR A 223 -17.99 9.86 2.20
CA THR A 223 -16.80 10.30 2.94
C THR A 223 -15.57 10.45 2.01
N ILE A 224 -15.36 9.49 1.11
CA ILE A 224 -14.28 9.56 0.11
C ILE A 224 -14.51 10.73 -0.86
N ALA A 225 -15.77 10.97 -1.26
CA ALA A 225 -16.12 12.09 -2.13
C ALA A 225 -15.90 13.45 -1.43
N GLY A 226 -16.31 13.58 -0.17
CA GLY A 226 -16.12 14.77 0.67
C GLY A 226 -14.65 15.16 0.82
N ALA A 227 -13.78 14.19 1.12
CA ALA A 227 -12.33 14.43 1.20
C ALA A 227 -11.73 14.94 -0.13
N LYS A 228 -12.18 14.40 -1.27
CA LYS A 228 -11.76 14.86 -2.61
C LYS A 228 -12.26 16.28 -2.92
N LEU A 229 -13.50 16.60 -2.56
CA LEU A 229 -14.08 17.94 -2.70
C LEU A 229 -13.30 18.95 -1.86
N LEU A 230 -13.00 18.63 -0.60
CA LEU A 230 -12.23 19.50 0.29
C LEU A 230 -10.82 19.79 -0.25
N SER A 231 -10.14 18.79 -0.82
CA SER A 231 -8.83 18.98 -1.47
C SER A 231 -8.91 19.90 -2.69
N SER A 232 -10.02 19.85 -3.43
CA SER A 232 -10.27 20.70 -4.60
C SER A 232 -10.58 22.14 -4.18
N ILE A 233 -11.39 22.33 -3.13
CA ILE A 233 -11.72 23.64 -2.55
C ILE A 233 -10.44 24.36 -2.10
N LYS A 234 -9.53 23.68 -1.38
CA LYS A 234 -8.25 24.26 -0.96
C LYS A 234 -7.40 24.73 -2.14
N ARG A 235 -7.36 23.95 -3.23
CA ARG A 235 -6.64 24.31 -4.46
C ARG A 235 -7.19 25.60 -5.07
N TYR A 236 -8.51 25.67 -5.29
CA TYR A 236 -9.13 26.84 -5.90
C TYR A 236 -9.10 28.09 -5.01
N GLN A 237 -9.07 27.94 -3.67
CA GLN A 237 -8.98 29.06 -2.74
C GLN A 237 -7.68 29.87 -2.91
N GLU A 238 -6.58 29.24 -3.29
CA GLU A 238 -5.32 29.92 -3.62
C GLU A 238 -5.44 30.69 -4.95
N SER A 239 -6.02 30.07 -5.98
CA SER A 239 -6.23 30.67 -7.31
C SER A 239 -7.16 31.89 -7.27
N VAL A 240 -8.22 31.84 -6.44
CA VAL A 240 -9.18 32.95 -6.28
C VAL A 240 -8.53 34.22 -5.75
N LYS A 241 -7.42 34.13 -4.98
CA LYS A 241 -6.69 35.31 -4.49
C LYS A 241 -6.13 36.16 -5.66
N TRP A 242 -5.77 35.51 -6.77
CA TRP A 242 -5.20 36.15 -7.95
C TRP A 242 -6.26 36.70 -8.92
N GLU A 243 -7.45 36.09 -8.98
CA GLU A 243 -8.59 36.64 -9.75
C GLU A 243 -9.14 37.95 -9.18
N ARG A 244 -8.87 38.24 -7.91
CA ARG A 244 -9.31 39.47 -7.21
C ARG A 244 -8.51 40.72 -7.55
N LEU A 245 -7.24 40.56 -7.91
CA LEU A 245 -6.35 41.68 -8.23
C LEU A 245 -6.85 42.52 -9.43
N PRO A 246 -7.43 41.91 -10.49
CA PRO A 246 -8.07 42.67 -11.58
C PRO A 246 -9.56 43.01 -11.38
N LEU A 247 -10.31 42.33 -10.51
CA LEU A 247 -11.79 42.47 -10.41
C LEU A 247 -12.24 42.90 -8.99
N LYS A 248 -12.16 44.20 -8.71
CA LYS A 248 -12.58 44.81 -7.42
C LYS A 248 -14.09 44.72 -7.11
N PHE A 249 -14.91 44.22 -8.03
CA PHE A 249 -16.38 44.17 -7.89
C PHE A 249 -16.88 42.99 -7.04
N LEU A 250 -16.07 41.94 -6.84
CA LEU A 250 -16.41 40.74 -6.06
C LEU A 250 -15.92 40.85 -4.61
N ARG A 251 -16.54 41.72 -3.79
CA ARG A 251 -16.20 41.87 -2.37
C ARG A 251 -17.26 41.26 -1.43
N ASN A 252 -16.73 40.56 -0.41
CA ASN A 252 -17.33 40.13 0.87
C ASN A 252 -18.39 39.01 0.87
N SER A 253 -17.95 37.77 1.13
CA SER A 253 -18.64 36.73 1.97
C SER A 253 -18.06 35.31 1.76
N ASN A 254 -17.52 35.01 0.57
CA ASN A 254 -17.28 33.61 0.15
C ASN A 254 -15.97 32.95 0.61
N LEU A 255 -14.98 33.68 1.14
CA LEU A 255 -13.66 33.09 1.44
C LEU A 255 -13.67 32.20 2.70
N ASN A 256 -14.53 32.52 3.68
CA ASN A 256 -14.63 31.76 4.93
C ASN A 256 -15.55 30.53 4.79
N LEU A 257 -16.21 30.34 3.63
CA LEU A 257 -17.15 29.25 3.43
C LEU A 257 -16.46 27.88 3.43
N GLY A 258 -15.33 27.78 2.73
CA GLY A 258 -14.54 26.55 2.67
C GLY A 258 -13.95 26.17 4.03
N GLU A 259 -13.53 27.16 4.81
CA GLU A 259 -13.02 26.96 6.18
C GLU A 259 -14.14 26.52 7.14
N ARG A 260 -15.32 27.16 7.09
CA ARG A 260 -16.50 26.75 7.87
C ARG A 260 -16.93 25.31 7.55
N LEU A 261 -17.01 24.95 6.26
CA LEU A 261 -17.38 23.58 5.86
C LEU A 261 -16.31 22.56 6.29
N GLN A 262 -15.04 22.94 6.31
CA GLN A 262 -13.96 22.08 6.80
C GLN A 262 -14.07 21.80 8.31
N GLU A 263 -14.59 22.74 9.09
CA GLU A 263 -14.81 22.55 10.53
C GLU A 263 -15.93 21.56 10.84
N LEU A 264 -16.92 21.42 9.95
CA LEU A 264 -18.02 20.44 10.06
C LEU A 264 -17.57 19.00 9.78
N GLU A 265 -16.47 18.80 9.04
CA GLU A 265 -15.93 17.47 8.72
C GLU A 265 -15.35 16.74 9.93
N ILE A 266 -15.02 17.47 11.01
CA ILE A 266 -14.48 16.88 12.23
C ILE A 266 -15.59 16.16 13.02
N PRO A 267 -16.71 16.82 13.41
CA PRO A 267 -17.82 16.14 14.07
C PRO A 267 -18.39 14.93 13.29
N LEU A 268 -18.50 15.02 11.96
CA LEU A 268 -18.99 13.91 11.13
C LEU A 268 -18.07 12.68 11.18
N ARG A 269 -16.75 12.89 11.25
CA ARG A 269 -15.80 11.78 11.48
C ARG A 269 -15.96 11.19 12.88
N GLY A 270 -16.25 12.02 13.88
CA GLY A 270 -16.58 11.54 15.23
C GLY A 270 -17.83 10.66 15.25
N MET A 271 -18.89 11.05 14.52
CA MET A 271 -20.10 10.23 14.36
C MET A 271 -19.81 8.89 13.69
N ASP A 272 -19.01 8.89 12.62
CA ASP A 272 -18.57 7.65 11.94
C ASP A 272 -17.77 6.73 12.88
N MET A 273 -16.89 7.30 13.70
CA MET A 273 -16.13 6.57 14.73
C MET A 273 -17.03 5.99 15.82
N ALA A 274 -18.06 6.72 16.25
CA ALA A 274 -19.04 6.24 17.21
C ALA A 274 -19.80 5.02 16.66
N LEU A 275 -20.39 5.17 15.46
CA LEU A 275 -21.21 4.14 14.81
C LEU A 275 -20.42 2.87 14.46
N SER A 276 -19.14 3.00 14.11
CA SER A 276 -18.27 1.85 13.82
C SER A 276 -17.79 1.11 15.08
N THR A 277 -17.95 1.70 16.26
CA THR A 277 -17.56 1.10 17.55
C THR A 277 -18.75 0.48 18.28
N THR A 278 -19.98 0.76 17.86
CA THR A 278 -21.22 0.23 18.44
C THR A 278 -21.37 -1.27 18.14
N SER A 279 -21.39 -2.12 19.19
CA SER A 279 -21.58 -3.59 19.09
C SER A 279 -23.06 -4.01 19.03
N SER A 280 -23.95 -3.23 19.64
CA SER A 280 -25.41 -3.35 19.52
C SER A 280 -26.01 -1.94 19.44
N PHE A 281 -26.80 -1.65 18.40
CA PHE A 281 -27.43 -0.33 18.26
C PHE A 281 -28.45 -0.15 19.39
N PRO A 282 -28.60 1.07 19.96
CA PRO A 282 -29.30 1.29 21.21
C PRO A 282 -30.83 1.18 21.04
N ILE A 283 -31.33 -0.04 20.86
CA ILE A 283 -32.77 -0.35 20.79
C ILE A 283 -33.42 -0.21 22.18
N ARG A 284 -32.64 -0.28 23.28
CA ARG A 284 -33.16 -0.25 24.65
C ARG A 284 -33.10 1.11 25.37
N MET A 285 -32.37 2.10 24.85
CA MET A 285 -32.14 3.39 25.56
C MET A 285 -32.84 4.62 24.98
N LEU A 286 -33.17 4.65 23.69
CA LEU A 286 -33.78 5.84 23.08
C LEU A 286 -35.32 5.78 23.14
N GLU A 287 -35.92 6.56 24.04
CA GLU A 287 -37.35 6.87 24.02
C GLU A 287 -37.72 7.57 22.69
N ALA A 288 -38.97 7.43 22.22
CA ALA A 288 -39.43 8.02 20.95
C ALA A 288 -39.15 9.54 20.83
N GLU A 289 -39.10 10.24 21.96
CA GLU A 289 -38.78 11.68 22.05
C GLU A 289 -37.36 12.02 21.55
N THR A 290 -36.37 11.21 21.91
CA THR A 290 -34.96 11.43 21.51
C THR A 290 -34.73 11.24 20.01
N LYS A 291 -35.45 10.30 19.38
CA LYS A 291 -35.42 10.09 17.91
C LYS A 291 -36.04 11.28 17.16
N GLN A 292 -37.14 11.83 17.69
CA GLN A 292 -37.80 13.01 17.12
C GLN A 292 -36.92 14.26 17.23
N VAL A 293 -36.19 14.39 18.34
CA VAL A 293 -35.24 15.49 18.58
C VAL A 293 -34.02 15.44 17.65
N LEU A 294 -33.46 14.25 17.42
CA LEU A 294 -32.36 14.05 16.47
C LEU A 294 -32.76 14.42 15.03
N ALA A 295 -33.98 14.05 14.62
CA ALA A 295 -34.52 14.42 13.32
C ALA A 295 -34.72 15.95 13.17
N GLN A 296 -35.19 16.63 14.22
CA GLN A 296 -35.32 18.10 14.22
C GLN A 296 -33.95 18.82 14.15
N GLN A 297 -32.93 18.30 14.84
CA GLN A 297 -31.58 18.86 14.76
C GLN A 297 -30.92 18.64 13.40
N GLU A 298 -31.11 17.45 12.81
CA GLU A 298 -30.68 17.17 11.43
C GLU A 298 -31.32 18.15 10.45
N GLU A 299 -32.64 18.36 10.56
CA GLU A 299 -33.37 19.31 9.73
C GLU A 299 -32.81 20.74 9.88
N HIS A 300 -32.54 21.17 11.11
CA HIS A 300 -31.96 22.49 11.38
C HIS A 300 -30.55 22.68 10.77
N VAL A 301 -29.68 21.67 10.89
CA VAL A 301 -28.34 21.70 10.28
C VAL A 301 -28.45 21.68 8.76
N SER A 302 -29.36 20.88 8.19
CA SER A 302 -29.62 20.83 6.75
C SER A 302 -30.13 22.17 6.20
N LEU A 303 -31.01 22.86 6.94
CA LEU A 303 -31.52 24.18 6.59
C LEU A 303 -30.41 25.23 6.64
N THR A 304 -29.54 25.16 7.66
CA THR A 304 -28.37 26.05 7.77
C THR A 304 -27.39 25.83 6.61
N LEU A 305 -27.17 24.58 6.19
CA LEU A 305 -26.34 24.24 5.03
C LEU A 305 -26.95 24.71 3.71
N LYS A 306 -28.28 24.62 3.55
CA LYS A 306 -29.01 25.18 2.40
C LYS A 306 -28.97 26.72 2.37
N GLN A 307 -29.04 27.37 3.52
CA GLN A 307 -28.84 28.83 3.62
C GLN A 307 -27.41 29.24 3.24
N ILE A 308 -26.42 28.46 3.68
CA ILE A 308 -25.01 28.59 3.31
C ILE A 308 -24.81 28.43 1.79
N GLN A 309 -25.52 27.50 1.15
CA GLN A 309 -25.50 27.28 -0.30
C GLN A 309 -26.07 28.48 -1.09
N ASN A 310 -27.08 29.16 -0.54
CA ASN A 310 -27.80 30.27 -1.19
C ASN A 310 -27.20 31.66 -0.96
N CYS A 311 -26.13 31.81 -0.15
CA CYS A 311 -25.45 33.08 0.15
C CYS A 311 -26.38 34.20 0.67
N LEU A 312 -27.44 33.89 1.43
CA LEU A 312 -28.33 34.88 2.04
C LEU A 312 -27.73 35.44 3.35
N PRO A 313 -27.78 36.77 3.62
CA PRO A 313 -27.43 37.33 4.92
C PRO A 313 -28.38 36.79 6.00
N ARG A 314 -27.84 36.51 7.19
CA ARG A 314 -28.61 36.08 8.37
C ARG A 314 -29.27 37.29 9.03
N ASP A 315 -30.19 37.93 8.32
CA ASP A 315 -31.12 38.89 8.91
C ASP A 315 -32.53 38.36 8.63
N SER A 316 -33.32 38.15 9.69
CA SER A 316 -34.69 37.61 9.72
C SER A 316 -34.88 36.08 9.73
N SER A 317 -34.59 35.45 10.87
CA SER A 317 -35.49 34.40 11.38
C SER A 317 -35.37 34.32 12.89
N THR A 318 -36.35 34.89 13.58
CA THR A 318 -36.69 34.60 14.98
C THR A 318 -37.13 33.14 15.06
N VAL A 319 -36.18 32.22 15.21
CA VAL A 319 -36.45 30.82 15.57
C VAL A 319 -35.90 30.62 16.97
N SER A 320 -36.79 30.20 17.85
CA SER A 320 -36.70 30.34 19.30
C SER A 320 -35.50 29.62 19.91
N GLU A 321 -34.66 30.35 20.66
CA GLU A 321 -33.70 29.79 21.63
C GLU A 321 -34.42 28.86 22.65
N SER A 322 -35.74 29.00 22.83
CA SER A 322 -36.54 28.21 23.78
C SER A 322 -36.67 26.71 23.48
N ASN A 323 -36.22 26.22 22.31
CA ASN A 323 -36.22 24.79 21.99
C ASN A 323 -34.88 24.11 22.28
N GLU A 324 -33.78 24.86 22.45
CA GLU A 324 -32.48 24.32 22.87
C GLU A 324 -32.57 23.74 24.31
N ASP A 325 -33.33 24.42 25.17
CA ASP A 325 -33.53 24.09 26.58
C ASP A 325 -34.31 22.77 26.81
N LYS A 326 -35.20 22.40 25.88
CA LYS A 326 -35.96 21.13 25.93
C LYS A 326 -35.14 19.92 25.46
N ILE A 327 -34.28 20.11 24.46
CA ILE A 327 -33.45 19.06 23.83
C ILE A 327 -32.48 18.45 24.84
N ILE A 328 -31.78 19.33 25.54
CA ILE A 328 -30.81 18.98 26.58
C ILE A 328 -31.53 18.43 27.83
N GLY A 329 -32.76 18.88 28.07
CA GLY A 329 -33.56 18.42 29.20
C GLY A 329 -34.03 16.97 29.12
N SER A 330 -34.20 16.41 27.92
CA SER A 330 -34.63 15.00 27.77
C SER A 330 -33.52 13.97 28.03
N LEU A 331 -32.24 14.37 27.96
CA LEU A 331 -31.08 13.50 28.23
C LEU A 331 -30.78 13.34 29.74
N GLN A 332 -31.64 13.85 30.61
CA GLN A 332 -31.42 14.04 32.06
C GLN A 332 -31.30 12.76 32.90
N THR A 333 -31.73 11.60 32.37
CA THR A 333 -31.88 10.35 33.14
C THR A 333 -30.81 9.29 32.84
N LEU A 334 -29.92 9.53 31.89
CA LEU A 334 -29.04 8.49 31.35
C LEU A 334 -27.56 8.84 31.60
N HIS A 335 -26.93 8.09 32.50
CA HIS A 335 -25.47 8.01 32.64
C HIS A 335 -25.00 6.69 32.03
N PRO A 336 -23.88 6.63 31.30
CA PRO A 336 -23.36 5.35 30.80
C PRO A 336 -23.09 4.43 31.99
N ALA A 337 -23.87 3.36 32.10
CA ALA A 337 -23.72 2.38 33.17
C ALA A 337 -22.56 1.42 32.86
N ASN A 338 -22.37 1.14 31.56
CA ASN A 338 -21.37 0.21 31.05
C ASN A 338 -20.53 0.84 29.91
N HIS A 339 -19.39 0.21 29.63
CA HIS A 339 -18.49 0.55 28.52
C HIS A 339 -19.21 0.61 27.16
N GLU A 340 -20.22 -0.25 26.96
CA GLU A 340 -21.00 -0.36 25.72
C GLU A 340 -21.85 0.88 25.39
N ASP A 341 -22.14 1.73 26.38
CA ASP A 341 -22.98 2.92 26.22
C ASP A 341 -22.19 4.15 25.73
N LEU A 342 -20.86 4.15 25.91
CA LEU A 342 -19.96 5.26 25.57
C LEU A 342 -20.06 5.74 24.10
N PRO A 343 -20.15 4.87 23.08
CA PRO A 343 -20.31 5.31 21.69
C PRO A 343 -21.58 6.13 21.48
N THR A 344 -22.67 5.79 22.16
CA THR A 344 -23.97 6.49 22.07
C THR A 344 -23.86 7.93 22.56
N PHE A 345 -23.27 8.14 23.73
CA PHE A 345 -23.03 9.48 24.27
C PHE A 345 -21.99 10.27 23.46
N PHE A 346 -20.98 9.59 22.91
CA PHE A 346 -20.01 10.23 22.02
C PHE A 346 -20.63 10.69 20.69
N PHE A 347 -21.56 9.93 20.13
CA PHE A 347 -22.33 10.34 18.95
C PHE A 347 -23.14 11.62 19.24
N LEU A 348 -23.83 11.68 20.38
CA LEU A 348 -24.57 12.86 20.82
C LEU A 348 -23.66 14.06 21.08
N PHE A 349 -22.47 13.83 21.66
CA PHE A 349 -21.44 14.86 21.79
C PHE A 349 -21.00 15.42 20.43
N CYS A 350 -20.79 14.55 19.43
CA CYS A 350 -20.45 14.97 18.07
C CYS A 350 -21.60 15.74 17.40
N MET A 351 -22.86 15.34 17.61
CA MET A 351 -24.04 16.08 17.13
C MET A 351 -24.09 17.49 17.72
N LYS A 352 -23.84 17.61 19.03
CA LYS A 352 -23.74 18.91 19.70
C LYS A 352 -22.58 19.75 19.15
N LEU A 353 -21.40 19.15 18.97
CA LEU A 353 -20.23 19.82 18.41
C LEU A 353 -20.50 20.33 16.98
N LEU A 354 -21.24 19.56 16.18
CA LEU A 354 -21.67 19.95 14.83
C LEU A 354 -22.62 21.15 14.87
N HIS A 355 -23.61 21.13 15.77
CA HIS A 355 -24.56 22.23 15.97
C HIS A 355 -23.85 23.52 16.40
N CYS A 356 -22.99 23.46 17.43
CA CYS A 356 -22.22 24.61 17.92
C CYS A 356 -21.31 25.21 16.84
N LYS A 357 -20.64 24.37 16.04
CA LYS A 357 -19.77 24.82 14.93
C LYS A 357 -20.55 25.37 13.73
N SER A 358 -21.76 24.86 13.49
CA SER A 358 -22.68 25.41 12.47
C SER A 358 -23.15 26.83 12.82
N LEU A 359 -23.45 27.07 14.11
CA LEU A 359 -23.98 28.34 14.63
C LEU A 359 -22.93 29.42 14.90
N ALA A 360 -21.65 29.07 15.06
CA ALA A 360 -20.59 30.01 15.42
C ALA A 360 -20.48 31.20 14.43
N LYS A 361 -20.50 32.43 14.98
CA LYS A 361 -20.16 33.66 14.24
C LYS A 361 -18.68 33.64 13.84
N PRO A 362 -18.29 34.27 12.70
CA PRO A 362 -16.90 34.26 12.25
C PRO A 362 -15.99 34.81 13.35
N ILE A 363 -15.02 33.99 13.78
CA ILE A 363 -13.95 34.45 14.66
C ILE A 363 -13.16 35.49 13.87
N THR A 364 -13.40 36.77 14.15
CA THR A 364 -12.38 37.80 13.92
C THR A 364 -11.17 37.39 14.74
N SER A 365 -10.11 36.99 14.04
CA SER A 365 -8.76 36.74 14.56
C SER A 365 -8.58 37.12 16.03
N ILE A 366 -8.58 36.13 16.92
CA ILE A 366 -8.09 36.33 18.29
C ILE A 366 -6.64 36.81 18.14
N GLN A 367 -6.44 38.09 18.42
CA GLN A 367 -5.14 38.65 18.74
C GLN A 367 -4.65 37.92 19.99
N GLN A 368 -3.82 36.88 19.81
CA GLN A 368 -2.83 36.55 20.83
C GLN A 368 -1.82 37.71 20.84
N LYS A 369 -1.92 38.57 21.86
CA LYS A 369 -0.82 39.41 22.32
C LYS A 369 0.28 38.46 22.85
N GLU A 370 1.14 37.97 21.97
CA GLU A 370 2.51 37.65 22.35
C GLU A 370 3.32 38.95 22.23
N SER A 371 3.97 39.31 23.33
CA SER A 371 4.87 40.45 23.43
C SER A 371 6.08 40.26 22.51
N SER A 372 6.06 40.92 21.36
CA SER A 372 7.26 41.26 20.61
C SER A 372 7.16 42.69 20.11
N THR A 373 8.24 43.43 20.32
CA THR A 373 8.50 44.85 20.04
C THR A 373 8.03 45.34 18.66
N PRO A 374 7.66 46.64 18.52
CA PRO A 374 7.00 47.14 17.32
C PRO A 374 8.03 47.38 16.21
N CYS A 375 8.02 46.56 15.16
CA CYS A 375 8.74 46.89 13.92
C CYS A 375 7.79 47.48 12.88
N LYS A 376 8.21 48.63 12.35
CA LYS A 376 7.46 49.62 11.59
C LYS A 376 6.86 49.06 10.30
N LYS A 377 5.66 49.56 9.96
CA LYS A 377 5.10 49.56 8.59
C LYS A 377 6.14 50.16 7.64
N ASN A 378 6.67 49.36 6.72
CA ASN A 378 7.42 49.84 5.57
C ASN A 378 7.07 48.99 4.33
N GLY A 379 6.98 49.67 3.19
CA GLY A 379 6.21 49.28 2.01
C GLY A 379 6.49 47.90 1.41
N PHE A 380 5.41 47.35 0.84
CA PHE A 380 5.25 46.05 0.16
C PHE A 380 6.23 45.79 -1.00
N PHE A 381 7.10 46.73 -1.35
CA PHE A 381 7.95 46.68 -2.54
C PHE A 381 9.47 46.56 -2.28
N LYS A 382 9.97 46.65 -1.03
CA LYS A 382 11.43 46.68 -0.77
C LYS A 382 12.00 45.55 0.09
N SER A 383 11.18 44.77 0.80
CA SER A 383 11.70 43.80 1.80
C SER A 383 11.89 42.36 1.31
N THR A 384 11.29 41.95 0.18
CA THR A 384 11.31 40.55 -0.28
C THR A 384 12.59 40.16 -1.02
N TRP A 385 13.36 41.15 -1.54
CA TRP A 385 14.54 40.87 -2.34
C TRP A 385 15.83 40.72 -1.49
N MET A 386 15.98 41.50 -0.41
CA MET A 386 17.17 41.40 0.46
C MET A 386 17.01 40.43 1.65
N SER A 387 15.81 40.25 2.21
CA SER A 387 15.62 39.36 3.38
C SER A 387 15.68 37.86 3.05
N ASN A 388 15.46 37.49 1.77
CA ASN A 388 15.56 36.11 1.30
C ASN A 388 17.01 35.65 1.07
N TRP A 389 17.97 36.57 0.97
CA TRP A 389 19.39 36.22 0.85
C TRP A 389 20.06 36.05 2.21
N SER A 390 19.62 36.81 3.23
CA SER A 390 20.20 36.76 4.57
C SER A 390 19.41 35.83 5.51
N THR A 391 19.56 34.51 5.40
CA THR A 391 19.23 33.62 6.54
C THR A 391 19.89 32.24 6.40
N SER A 392 20.84 31.96 7.30
CA SER A 392 21.35 30.65 7.74
C SER A 392 21.44 29.53 6.68
N VAL A 393 22.68 29.18 6.33
CA VAL A 393 23.03 28.05 5.44
C VAL A 393 22.59 26.74 6.11
N ASN A 394 21.33 26.37 5.92
CA ASN A 394 20.77 25.14 6.43
C ASN A 394 21.18 23.99 5.48
N SER A 395 21.82 22.94 5.99
CA SER A 395 22.34 21.82 5.18
C SER A 395 21.29 21.09 4.32
N LYS A 396 20.01 21.23 4.68
CA LYS A 396 18.84 20.75 3.92
C LYS A 396 18.59 21.52 2.61
N ARG A 397 19.12 22.74 2.48
CA ARG A 397 18.89 23.68 1.34
C ARG A 397 19.91 23.54 0.23
N LEU A 398 21.15 23.30 0.61
CA LEU A 398 22.29 23.29 -0.32
C LEU A 398 22.24 22.07 -1.25
N LYS A 399 21.76 20.93 -0.74
CA LYS A 399 21.79 19.66 -1.47
C LYS A 399 20.88 19.64 -2.71
N PRO A 400 19.57 20.02 -2.66
CA PRO A 400 18.73 20.00 -3.85
C PRO A 400 19.19 21.00 -4.92
N ALA A 401 19.64 22.19 -4.49
CA ALA A 401 20.18 23.20 -5.40
C ALA A 401 21.47 22.74 -6.08
N PHE A 402 22.36 22.08 -5.34
CA PHE A 402 23.59 21.49 -5.88
C PHE A 402 23.32 20.34 -6.85
N LYS A 403 22.36 19.44 -6.54
CA LYS A 403 21.92 18.38 -7.47
C LYS A 403 21.43 18.94 -8.80
N CYS A 404 20.55 19.94 -8.74
CA CYS A 404 20.02 20.59 -9.94
C CYS A 404 21.13 21.26 -10.77
N SER A 405 22.03 21.98 -10.10
CA SER A 405 23.17 22.66 -10.72
C SER A 405 24.12 21.67 -11.42
N LEU A 406 24.52 20.60 -10.72
CA LEU A 406 25.42 19.59 -11.26
C LEU A 406 24.79 18.81 -12.42
N SER A 407 23.51 18.44 -12.29
CA SER A 407 22.78 17.75 -13.36
C SER A 407 22.68 18.60 -14.63
N LEU A 408 22.41 19.90 -14.49
CA LEU A 408 22.25 20.79 -15.64
C LEU A 408 23.60 21.07 -16.32
N GLY A 409 24.66 21.31 -15.53
CA GLY A 409 26.01 21.50 -16.05
C GLY A 409 26.50 20.28 -16.83
N LEU A 410 26.41 19.08 -16.24
CA LEU A 410 26.81 17.83 -16.91
C LEU A 410 26.02 17.56 -18.19
N ALA A 411 24.70 17.81 -18.19
CA ALA A 411 23.88 17.63 -19.38
C ALA A 411 24.31 18.55 -20.54
N VAL A 412 24.62 19.82 -20.24
CA VAL A 412 25.14 20.78 -21.23
C VAL A 412 26.54 20.39 -21.70
N LEU A 413 27.43 19.93 -20.80
CA LEU A 413 28.78 19.50 -21.15
C LEU A 413 28.76 18.32 -22.13
N PHE A 414 28.05 17.24 -21.80
CA PHE A 414 27.97 16.07 -22.66
C PHE A 414 27.17 16.36 -23.95
N GLY A 415 26.18 17.26 -23.88
CA GLY A 415 25.49 17.76 -25.07
C GLY A 415 26.43 18.50 -26.04
N LEU A 416 27.30 19.38 -25.52
CA LEU A 416 28.30 20.11 -26.31
C LEU A 416 29.38 19.21 -26.90
N ILE A 417 29.74 18.13 -26.21
CA ILE A 417 30.66 17.10 -26.74
C ILE A 417 30.00 16.33 -27.90
N TYR A 418 28.71 16.04 -27.80
CA TYR A 418 27.96 15.31 -28.83
C TYR A 418 27.65 16.16 -30.07
N SER A 419 27.08 17.35 -29.89
CA SER A 419 26.73 18.27 -30.99
C SER A 419 26.92 19.72 -30.60
N LYS A 420 27.81 20.43 -31.32
CA LYS A 420 28.08 21.86 -31.05
C LYS A 420 26.88 22.76 -31.37
N LYS A 421 26.11 22.47 -32.42
CA LYS A 421 24.99 23.32 -32.88
C LYS A 421 23.71 23.17 -32.05
N ASP A 422 23.57 22.08 -31.31
CA ASP A 422 22.29 21.63 -30.76
C ASP A 422 22.33 21.20 -29.29
N SER A 423 23.47 21.38 -28.64
CA SER A 423 23.71 21.02 -27.24
C SER A 423 22.72 21.61 -26.22
N CYS A 424 21.99 22.68 -26.58
CA CYS A 424 20.99 23.31 -25.71
C CYS A 424 19.88 22.32 -25.30
N TRP A 425 19.60 21.30 -26.12
CA TRP A 425 18.46 20.40 -25.94
C TRP A 425 18.63 19.41 -24.79
N SER A 426 19.85 18.91 -24.56
CA SER A 426 20.14 18.04 -23.41
C SER A 426 19.96 18.79 -22.08
N GLY A 427 20.37 20.07 -22.01
CA GLY A 427 20.17 20.94 -20.85
C GLY A 427 18.71 21.36 -20.65
N LEU A 428 18.00 21.69 -21.74
CA LEU A 428 16.60 22.10 -21.69
C LEU A 428 15.69 20.98 -21.13
N LEU A 429 15.99 19.72 -21.46
CA LEU A 429 15.30 18.56 -20.90
C LEU A 429 15.41 18.51 -19.38
N VAL A 430 16.61 18.69 -18.83
CA VAL A 430 16.86 18.70 -17.37
C VAL A 430 16.14 19.87 -16.70
N ALA A 431 16.15 21.06 -17.32
CA ALA A 431 15.46 22.24 -16.80
C ALA A 431 13.93 22.06 -16.71
N ILE A 432 13.32 21.46 -17.74
CA ILE A 432 11.87 21.24 -17.82
C ILE A 432 11.41 20.10 -16.91
N SER A 433 12.25 19.07 -16.79
CA SER A 433 11.96 17.87 -15.99
C SER A 433 12.29 18.04 -14.50
N LEU A 434 12.67 19.25 -14.05
CA LEU A 434 12.92 19.54 -12.64
C LEU A 434 11.69 19.25 -11.78
N ALA A 435 11.82 18.30 -10.84
CA ALA A 435 10.79 18.00 -9.84
C ALA A 435 10.93 18.95 -8.62
N ALA A 436 9.85 19.11 -7.83
CA ALA A 436 9.86 19.99 -6.67
C ALA A 436 10.95 19.58 -5.67
N ALA A 437 11.71 20.55 -5.13
CA ALA A 437 12.73 20.31 -4.11
C ALA A 437 12.21 19.67 -2.79
N ARG A 438 10.87 19.53 -2.64
CA ARG A 438 10.19 18.90 -1.50
C ARG A 438 9.76 17.45 -1.75
N GLU A 439 9.81 16.95 -2.98
CA GLU A 439 9.57 15.53 -3.28
C GLU A 439 10.88 14.79 -3.02
N ALA A 440 10.99 14.20 -1.82
CA ALA A 440 12.26 13.87 -1.18
C ALA A 440 12.88 12.54 -1.64
N THR A 441 12.59 12.08 -2.86
CA THR A 441 12.88 10.70 -3.25
C THR A 441 13.36 10.62 -4.71
N SER A 442 14.66 10.35 -4.88
CA SER A 442 15.35 10.36 -6.19
C SER A 442 14.71 9.39 -7.19
N PHE A 443 14.22 8.24 -6.72
CA PHE A 443 13.70 7.17 -7.58
C PHE A 443 12.33 7.46 -8.19
N LYS A 444 11.38 8.01 -7.43
CA LYS A 444 10.05 8.36 -7.97
C LYS A 444 10.17 9.48 -8.99
N ALA A 445 10.93 10.53 -8.66
CA ALA A 445 11.21 11.61 -9.59
C ALA A 445 11.92 11.10 -10.85
N ALA A 446 12.95 10.25 -10.73
CA ALA A 446 13.63 9.64 -11.87
C ALA A 446 12.68 8.79 -12.74
N ASN A 447 11.81 7.98 -12.14
CA ASN A 447 10.84 7.16 -12.87
C ASN A 447 9.83 8.02 -13.64
N VAL A 448 9.26 9.04 -12.99
CA VAL A 448 8.34 10.00 -13.62
C VAL A 448 9.02 10.74 -14.77
N LYS A 449 10.28 11.17 -14.60
CA LYS A 449 11.08 11.80 -15.66
C LYS A 449 11.30 10.84 -16.83
N ALA A 450 11.67 9.59 -16.56
CA ALA A 450 11.92 8.58 -17.59
C ALA A 450 10.66 8.26 -18.39
N GLN A 451 9.55 7.95 -17.71
CA GLN A 451 8.27 7.65 -18.36
C GLN A 451 7.76 8.83 -19.19
N GLY A 452 7.82 10.05 -18.64
CA GLY A 452 7.42 11.26 -19.35
C GLY A 452 8.27 11.51 -20.60
N THR A 453 9.58 11.32 -20.49
CA THR A 453 10.53 11.49 -21.61
C THR A 453 10.29 10.46 -22.69
N VAL A 454 10.22 9.17 -22.36
CA VAL A 454 10.00 8.10 -23.34
C VAL A 454 8.70 8.33 -24.10
N LEU A 455 7.60 8.59 -23.39
CA LEU A 455 6.29 8.76 -24.02
C LEU A 455 6.24 10.02 -24.91
N GLY A 456 6.85 11.12 -24.45
CA GLY A 456 6.96 12.36 -25.22
C GLY A 456 7.82 12.19 -26.46
N THR A 457 8.93 11.47 -26.36
CA THR A 457 9.84 11.21 -27.47
C THR A 457 9.22 10.30 -28.53
N VAL A 458 8.53 9.22 -28.13
CA VAL A 458 7.82 8.34 -29.07
C VAL A 458 6.79 9.12 -29.87
N TYR A 459 6.00 9.97 -29.21
CA TYR A 459 5.00 10.77 -29.91
C TYR A 459 5.62 11.84 -30.82
N GLY A 460 6.63 12.55 -30.32
CA GLY A 460 7.34 13.57 -31.10
C GLY A 460 7.94 12.99 -32.39
N VAL A 461 8.58 11.82 -32.29
CA VAL A 461 9.14 11.10 -33.43
C VAL A 461 8.05 10.65 -34.40
N PHE A 462 6.97 10.04 -33.89
CA PHE A 462 5.83 9.64 -34.71
C PHE A 462 5.22 10.82 -35.48
N GLY A 463 5.00 11.95 -34.79
CA GLY A 463 4.50 13.17 -35.39
C GLY A 463 5.44 13.76 -36.46
N CYS A 464 6.76 13.62 -36.29
CA CYS A 464 7.74 14.03 -37.29
C CYS A 464 7.68 13.23 -38.60
N PHE A 465 7.37 11.93 -38.53
CA PHE A 465 7.22 11.07 -39.70
C PHE A 465 5.87 11.26 -40.40
N VAL A 466 4.77 11.36 -39.65
CA VAL A 466 3.43 11.51 -40.23
C VAL A 466 3.24 12.86 -40.93
N PHE A 467 3.80 13.94 -40.37
CA PHE A 467 3.65 15.31 -40.88
C PHE A 467 4.89 15.83 -41.60
N GLU A 468 5.64 14.93 -42.25
CA GLU A 468 6.83 15.29 -43.03
C GLU A 468 6.50 16.24 -44.19
N ARG A 469 5.40 15.98 -44.92
CA ARG A 469 5.01 16.72 -46.15
C ARG A 469 4.21 18.01 -45.90
N TYR A 470 3.69 18.22 -44.68
CA TYR A 470 2.82 19.35 -44.36
C TYR A 470 3.31 20.11 -43.11
N LEU A 471 4.49 20.74 -43.24
CA LEU A 471 5.13 21.56 -42.19
C LEU A 471 4.21 22.63 -41.55
N PRO A 472 3.37 23.38 -42.29
CA PRO A 472 2.51 24.42 -41.71
C PRO A 472 1.37 23.87 -40.84
N LEU A 473 0.96 22.61 -41.06
CA LEU A 473 -0.18 21.97 -40.38
C LEU A 473 0.25 21.15 -39.15
N ARG A 474 1.55 21.14 -38.80
CA ARG A 474 2.08 20.40 -37.63
C ARG A 474 1.38 20.75 -36.32
N PHE A 475 0.85 21.97 -36.22
CA PHE A 475 0.10 22.37 -35.02
C PHE A 475 -1.15 21.50 -34.78
N ILE A 476 -1.80 21.01 -35.84
CA ILE A 476 -3.01 20.18 -35.76
C ILE A 476 -2.71 18.83 -35.11
N SER A 477 -1.50 18.29 -35.30
CA SER A 477 -1.11 17.01 -34.70
C SER A 477 -0.88 17.10 -33.20
N LEU A 478 -0.78 18.30 -32.61
CA LEU A 478 -0.71 18.46 -31.16
C LEU A 478 -2.07 18.35 -30.47
N LEU A 479 -3.18 18.48 -31.21
CA LEU A 479 -4.51 18.47 -30.62
C LEU A 479 -4.87 17.09 -30.04
N PRO A 480 -4.69 15.96 -30.76
CA PRO A 480 -4.82 14.62 -30.17
C PRO A 480 -3.83 14.40 -29.01
N TRP A 481 -2.62 14.95 -29.11
CA TRP A 481 -1.59 14.82 -28.07
C TRP A 481 -1.96 15.51 -26.76
N PHE A 482 -2.48 16.73 -26.83
CA PHE A 482 -2.92 17.46 -25.65
C PHE A 482 -4.12 16.80 -24.99
N VAL A 483 -5.00 16.16 -25.77
CA VAL A 483 -6.09 15.33 -25.21
C VAL A 483 -5.50 14.14 -24.45
N VAL A 484 -4.63 13.34 -25.08
CA VAL A 484 -4.01 12.16 -24.47
C VAL A 484 -3.20 12.53 -23.22
N THR A 485 -2.37 13.55 -23.30
CA THR A 485 -1.54 14.00 -22.15
C THR A 485 -2.35 14.65 -21.03
N SER A 486 -3.47 15.32 -21.35
CA SER A 486 -4.45 15.79 -20.36
C SER A 486 -5.09 14.62 -19.60
N PHE A 487 -5.41 13.51 -20.28
CA PHE A 487 -5.87 12.28 -19.62
C PHE A 487 -4.77 11.62 -18.79
N LEU A 488 -3.56 11.49 -19.33
CA LEU A 488 -2.42 10.91 -18.61
C LEU A 488 -2.08 11.68 -17.34
N ARG A 489 -2.25 13.01 -17.35
CA ARG A 489 -2.06 13.85 -16.16
C ARG A 489 -3.06 13.54 -15.04
N HIS A 490 -4.26 13.08 -15.39
CA HIS A 490 -5.29 12.67 -14.43
C HIS A 490 -5.25 11.16 -14.12
N SER A 491 -4.38 10.40 -14.79
CA SER A 491 -4.15 8.99 -14.50
C SER A 491 -3.33 8.83 -13.22
N GLN A 492 -3.70 7.85 -12.40
CA GLN A 492 -2.92 7.45 -11.21
C GLN A 492 -1.53 6.91 -11.59
N MET A 493 -1.40 6.27 -12.76
CA MET A 493 -0.16 5.66 -13.21
C MET A 493 0.86 6.68 -13.72
N TYR A 494 0.41 7.73 -14.41
CA TYR A 494 1.31 8.66 -15.12
C TYR A 494 1.38 10.06 -14.49
N SER A 495 0.30 10.59 -13.90
CA SER A 495 0.30 11.85 -13.12
C SER A 495 1.20 12.95 -13.73
N GLN A 496 2.26 13.39 -13.05
CA GLN A 496 3.19 14.42 -13.52
C GLN A 496 3.96 14.05 -14.80
N ALA A 497 4.16 12.76 -15.09
CA ALA A 497 4.82 12.28 -16.30
C ALA A 497 4.05 12.67 -17.57
N GLY A 498 2.71 12.75 -17.48
CA GLY A 498 1.86 13.22 -18.58
C GLY A 498 2.14 14.69 -18.95
N GLY A 499 2.42 15.54 -17.96
CA GLY A 499 2.80 16.94 -18.18
C GLY A 499 4.20 17.08 -18.80
N ILE A 500 5.18 16.30 -18.32
CA ILE A 500 6.53 16.26 -18.90
C ILE A 500 6.48 15.74 -20.34
N SER A 501 5.70 14.70 -20.59
CA SER A 501 5.46 14.13 -21.93
C SER A 501 4.82 15.14 -22.89
N ALA A 502 3.84 15.92 -22.43
CA ALA A 502 3.23 17.00 -23.22
C ALA A 502 4.27 18.02 -23.70
N VAL A 503 5.14 18.48 -22.79
CA VAL A 503 6.18 19.45 -23.11
C VAL A 503 7.22 18.86 -24.07
N ILE A 504 7.70 17.65 -23.81
CA ILE A 504 8.74 17.00 -24.65
C ILE A 504 8.20 16.68 -26.05
N GLY A 505 6.99 16.12 -26.16
CA GLY A 505 6.37 15.83 -27.45
C GLY A 505 6.12 17.11 -28.27
N ALA A 506 5.66 18.18 -27.64
CA ALA A 506 5.47 19.47 -28.31
C ALA A 506 6.80 20.11 -28.74
N LEU A 507 7.83 20.04 -27.89
CA LEU A 507 9.17 20.53 -28.18
C LEU A 507 9.81 19.83 -29.39
N LEU A 508 9.70 18.50 -29.47
CA LEU A 508 10.25 17.72 -30.58
C LEU A 508 9.52 17.99 -31.90
N LEU A 509 8.21 18.20 -31.84
CA LEU A 509 7.40 18.44 -33.03
C LEU A 509 7.54 19.89 -33.57
N LEU A 510 7.59 20.88 -32.67
CA LEU A 510 7.63 22.30 -33.02
C LEU A 510 9.06 22.87 -33.12
N GLY A 511 10.06 22.19 -32.55
CA GLY A 511 11.47 22.60 -32.58
C GLY A 511 12.21 22.33 -33.89
N ARG A 512 11.60 21.63 -34.85
CA ARG A 512 12.23 21.29 -36.15
C ARG A 512 12.18 22.49 -37.11
N LYS A 513 13.29 23.22 -37.25
CA LYS A 513 13.59 24.13 -38.37
C LYS A 513 14.89 23.70 -39.05
N ASP A 514 14.87 23.48 -40.36
CA ASP A 514 16.07 23.28 -41.20
C ASP A 514 16.98 22.06 -40.86
N PHE A 515 16.40 20.97 -40.36
CA PHE A 515 17.12 19.76 -39.89
C PHE A 515 17.23 18.60 -40.91
N GLY A 516 16.94 18.80 -42.19
CA GLY A 516 17.01 17.71 -43.18
C GLY A 516 16.00 16.57 -42.94
N LEU A 517 16.42 15.33 -43.20
CA LEU A 517 15.58 14.11 -43.17
C LEU A 517 15.02 13.85 -41.75
N PRO A 518 13.75 13.42 -41.60
CA PRO A 518 13.13 13.19 -40.29
C PRO A 518 13.85 12.15 -39.42
N SER A 519 14.50 11.15 -40.02
CA SER A 519 15.22 10.09 -39.32
C SER A 519 16.46 10.60 -38.59
N GLU A 520 17.28 11.43 -39.25
CA GLU A 520 18.49 12.02 -38.67
C GLU A 520 18.14 12.95 -37.51
N PHE A 521 17.10 13.77 -37.69
CA PHE A 521 16.57 14.63 -36.63
C PHE A 521 16.06 13.80 -35.42
N ALA A 522 15.29 12.74 -35.67
CA ALA A 522 14.75 11.88 -34.62
C ALA A 522 15.88 11.21 -33.81
N ILE A 523 16.91 10.69 -34.47
CA ILE A 523 18.06 10.05 -33.81
C ILE A 523 18.82 11.08 -32.96
N ALA A 524 19.15 12.25 -33.50
CA ALA A 524 19.85 13.29 -32.76
C ALA A 524 19.08 13.72 -31.49
N ARG A 525 17.76 13.90 -31.60
CA ARG A 525 16.89 14.27 -30.48
C ARG A 525 16.74 13.17 -29.44
N ILE A 526 16.66 11.90 -29.84
CA ILE A 526 16.64 10.77 -28.89
C ILE A 526 17.96 10.72 -28.11
N VAL A 527 19.09 10.90 -28.77
CA VAL A 527 20.41 10.85 -28.13
C VAL A 527 20.58 12.01 -27.13
N GLU A 528 20.23 13.24 -27.50
CA GLU A 528 20.32 14.39 -26.59
C GLU A 528 19.36 14.30 -25.40
N THR A 529 18.13 13.80 -25.64
CA THR A 529 17.19 13.55 -24.54
C THR A 529 17.68 12.43 -23.62
N PHE A 530 18.31 11.39 -24.18
CA PHE A 530 18.95 10.34 -23.40
C PHE A 530 20.13 10.87 -22.57
N ILE A 531 20.97 11.76 -23.12
CA ILE A 531 22.06 12.41 -22.39
C ILE A 531 21.51 13.21 -21.20
N GLY A 532 20.52 14.08 -21.43
CA GLY A 532 19.92 14.89 -20.37
C GLY A 532 19.28 14.04 -19.27
N LEU A 533 18.51 13.01 -19.65
CA LEU A 533 17.90 12.07 -18.71
C LEU A 533 18.94 11.30 -17.91
N SER A 534 19.99 10.78 -18.57
CA SER A 534 21.06 10.02 -17.93
C SER A 534 21.83 10.88 -16.92
N CYS A 535 22.18 12.12 -17.26
CA CYS A 535 22.84 13.04 -16.34
C CYS A 535 21.97 13.35 -15.11
N SER A 536 20.66 13.57 -15.30
CA SER A 536 19.76 13.80 -14.18
C SER A 536 19.64 12.59 -13.26
N ILE A 537 19.47 11.38 -13.82
CA ILE A 537 19.35 10.16 -13.03
C ILE A 537 20.68 9.86 -12.31
N MET A 538 21.81 9.99 -13.01
CA MET A 538 23.14 9.74 -12.45
C MET A 538 23.43 10.64 -11.24
N VAL A 539 23.16 11.94 -11.35
CA VAL A 539 23.36 12.89 -10.24
C VAL A 539 22.41 12.59 -9.08
N ASP A 540 21.15 12.23 -9.38
CA ASP A 540 20.16 11.85 -8.39
C ASP A 540 20.55 10.56 -7.62
N LEU A 541 21.27 9.62 -8.27
CA LEU A 541 21.78 8.39 -7.66
C LEU A 541 23.07 8.58 -6.85
N ILE A 542 24.03 9.38 -7.35
CA ILE A 542 25.33 9.59 -6.68
C ILE A 542 25.19 10.43 -5.41
N LEU A 543 24.39 11.50 -5.46
CA LEU A 543 24.23 12.43 -4.33
C LEU A 543 23.14 11.94 -3.36
N GLN A 544 23.47 10.91 -2.57
CA GLN A 544 22.61 10.26 -1.55
C GLN A 544 21.30 9.64 -2.10
N PRO A 545 21.26 8.30 -2.27
CA PRO A 545 20.01 7.59 -2.54
C PRO A 545 19.18 7.50 -1.24
N THR A 546 18.43 8.55 -0.89
CA THR A 546 17.45 8.46 0.19
C THR A 546 16.15 7.86 -0.33
N ARG A 547 15.88 6.62 0.06
CA ARG A 547 14.68 5.87 -0.31
C ARG A 547 13.45 6.39 0.45
N SER A 548 12.31 6.51 -0.21
CA SER A 548 11.03 6.91 0.39
C SER A 548 10.62 5.97 1.50
N SER A 549 10.86 4.68 1.33
CA SER A 549 10.59 3.67 2.36
C SER A 549 11.36 3.93 3.65
N SER A 550 12.61 4.39 3.55
CA SER A 550 13.45 4.72 4.71
C SER A 550 13.00 6.01 5.38
N LEU A 551 12.54 6.99 4.60
CA LEU A 551 11.94 8.21 5.13
C LEU A 551 10.61 7.92 5.83
N ALA A 552 9.78 7.03 5.29
CA ALA A 552 8.54 6.58 5.91
C ALA A 552 8.81 5.92 7.29
N LYS A 553 9.85 5.09 7.41
CA LYS A 553 10.30 4.52 8.70
C LYS A 553 10.67 5.59 9.73
N VAL A 554 11.54 6.53 9.36
CA VAL A 554 11.99 7.60 10.26
C VAL A 554 10.82 8.50 10.66
N GLN A 555 9.94 8.81 9.71
CA GLN A 555 8.77 9.63 9.97
C GLN A 555 7.75 8.92 10.87
N LEU A 556 7.60 7.60 10.75
CA LEU A 556 6.76 6.79 11.62
C LEU A 556 7.25 6.86 13.08
N SER A 557 8.56 6.69 13.31
CA SER A 557 9.16 6.86 14.64
C SER A 557 8.90 8.26 15.21
N LYS A 558 9.09 9.31 14.39
CA LYS A 558 8.79 10.70 14.78
C LYS A 558 7.31 10.92 15.14
N CYS A 559 6.40 10.22 14.46
CA CYS A 559 4.98 10.24 14.81
C CYS A 559 4.75 9.65 16.21
N PHE A 560 5.43 8.55 16.56
CA PHE A 560 5.33 7.95 17.89
C PHE A 560 5.90 8.85 19.00
N GLY A 561 7.06 9.48 18.81
CA GLY A 561 7.58 10.44 19.80
C GLY A 561 6.67 11.65 19.99
N THR A 562 6.04 12.15 18.92
CA THR A 562 5.07 13.23 19.03
C THR A 562 3.75 12.76 19.67
N LEU A 563 3.34 11.51 19.45
CA LEU A 563 2.18 10.89 20.07
C LEU A 563 2.39 10.70 21.58
N SER A 564 3.53 10.16 22.00
CA SER A 564 3.90 10.04 23.42
C SER A 564 3.84 11.41 24.11
N ALA A 565 4.40 12.44 23.46
CA ALA A 565 4.31 13.81 23.96
C ALA A 565 2.88 14.36 24.06
N CYS A 566 1.95 13.93 23.19
CA CYS A 566 0.53 14.29 23.26
C CYS A 566 -0.17 13.61 24.43
N ILE A 567 0.01 12.28 24.58
CA ILE A 567 -0.56 11.49 25.67
C ILE A 567 -0.11 12.04 27.02
N GLY A 568 1.18 12.34 27.18
CA GLY A 568 1.71 12.95 28.40
C GLY A 568 1.07 14.31 28.76
N SER A 569 0.55 15.05 27.78
CA SER A 569 -0.14 16.34 28.00
C SER A 569 -1.65 16.25 28.27
N MET A 570 -2.26 15.07 28.24
CA MET A 570 -3.71 14.92 28.50
C MET A 570 -4.05 15.12 29.98
N SER A 571 -4.41 16.32 30.43
CA SER A 571 -4.82 16.53 31.83
C SER A 571 -6.10 17.36 31.90
N LEU A 572 -6.88 17.11 32.95
CA LEU A 572 -8.07 17.89 33.31
C LEU A 572 -7.71 19.20 34.05
N ALA A 573 -6.43 19.46 34.31
CA ALA A 573 -5.96 20.69 34.94
C ALA A 573 -5.96 21.90 33.98
N ALA A 574 -6.17 23.09 34.53
CA ALA A 574 -6.30 24.34 33.79
C ALA A 574 -5.09 24.63 32.87
N ASN A 575 -5.34 25.29 31.73
CA ASN A 575 -4.34 25.72 30.73
C ASN A 575 -3.71 24.63 29.84
N ASN A 576 -4.01 23.35 30.06
CA ASN A 576 -3.45 22.23 29.27
C ASN A 576 -4.10 22.04 27.88
N ARG A 577 -5.30 22.58 27.65
CA ARG A 577 -5.98 22.54 26.34
C ARG A 577 -5.11 23.08 25.21
N THR A 578 -4.50 24.24 25.41
CA THR A 578 -3.70 24.92 24.38
C THR A 578 -2.42 24.14 24.05
N ILE A 579 -1.81 23.52 25.06
CA ILE A 579 -0.62 22.68 24.94
C ILE A 579 -0.96 21.41 24.16
N LEU A 580 -2.04 20.72 24.55
CA LEU A 580 -2.51 19.51 23.88
C LEU A 580 -2.87 19.80 22.41
N LEU A 581 -3.60 20.89 22.12
CA LEU A 581 -3.92 21.29 20.74
C LEU A 581 -2.68 21.63 19.91
N LYS A 582 -1.68 22.28 20.49
CA LYS A 582 -0.41 22.60 19.79
C LYS A 582 0.34 21.32 19.41
N LYS A 583 0.43 20.36 20.34
CA LYS A 583 1.08 19.06 20.11
C LYS A 583 0.27 18.19 19.14
N GLN A 584 -1.05 18.16 19.26
CA GLN A 584 -1.95 17.45 18.35
C GLN A 584 -1.85 17.98 16.91
N ARG A 585 -1.75 19.31 16.72
CA ARG A 585 -1.50 19.90 15.39
C ARG A 585 -0.16 19.48 14.82
N ARG A 586 0.88 19.38 15.65
CA ARG A 586 2.19 18.86 15.23
C ARG A 586 2.08 17.39 14.80
N LEU A 587 1.43 16.54 15.60
CA LEU A 587 1.18 15.14 15.26
C LEU A 587 0.41 15.00 13.95
N LYS A 588 -0.62 15.82 13.74
CA LYS A 588 -1.39 15.85 12.48
C LYS A 588 -0.52 16.19 11.27
N LEU A 589 0.43 17.12 11.41
CA LEU A 589 1.38 17.43 10.35
C LEU A 589 2.33 16.25 10.09
N ASP A 590 2.83 15.61 11.14
CA ASP A 590 3.75 14.48 11.04
C ASP A 590 3.08 13.26 10.39
N VAL A 591 1.83 12.95 10.75
CA VAL A 591 1.00 11.90 10.14
C VAL A 591 0.65 12.23 8.68
N SER A 592 0.38 13.50 8.37
CA SER A 592 0.17 13.95 6.99
C SER A 592 1.43 13.79 6.13
N GLU A 593 2.60 14.05 6.71
CA GLU A 593 3.90 13.86 6.07
C GLU A 593 4.24 12.36 5.90
N LEU A 594 3.92 11.53 6.89
CA LEU A 594 4.03 10.06 6.78
C LEU A 594 3.20 9.52 5.60
N GLY A 595 1.95 9.96 5.47
CA GLY A 595 1.09 9.56 4.35
C GLY A 595 1.65 9.92 2.98
N LYS A 596 2.39 11.05 2.87
CA LYS A 596 3.09 11.42 1.63
C LYS A 596 4.22 10.45 1.33
N PHE A 597 5.07 10.12 2.31
CA PHE A 597 6.18 9.19 2.10
C PHE A 597 5.70 7.77 1.78
N ILE A 598 4.59 7.31 2.37
CA ILE A 598 3.97 6.00 2.05
C ILE A 598 3.52 5.97 0.57
N GLY A 599 2.79 6.99 0.11
CA GLY A 599 2.38 7.09 -1.30
C GLY A 599 3.52 7.36 -2.29
N GLU A 600 4.70 7.77 -1.81
CA GLU A 600 5.92 7.81 -2.61
C GLU A 600 6.61 6.43 -2.66
N ALA A 601 6.68 5.73 -1.52
CA ALA A 601 7.27 4.41 -1.39
C ALA A 601 6.52 3.33 -2.18
N GLU A 602 5.19 3.44 -2.31
CA GLU A 602 4.37 2.52 -3.09
C GLU A 602 4.74 2.51 -4.60
N VAL A 603 5.17 3.65 -5.12
CA VAL A 603 5.50 3.83 -6.56
C VAL A 603 6.98 3.53 -6.84
N GLU A 604 7.76 3.11 -5.84
CA GLU A 604 9.16 2.76 -6.02
C GLU A 604 9.34 1.44 -6.79
N PRO A 605 10.29 1.36 -7.73
CA PRO A 605 10.58 0.12 -8.43
C PRO A 605 11.24 -0.91 -7.50
N ASN A 606 10.73 -2.15 -7.52
CA ASN A 606 11.20 -3.25 -6.65
C ASN A 606 12.50 -3.94 -7.11
N PHE A 607 13.21 -3.39 -8.09
CA PHE A 607 14.28 -4.11 -8.81
C PHE A 607 15.53 -4.47 -7.97
N TRP A 608 15.72 -3.89 -6.78
CA TRP A 608 16.96 -4.05 -5.99
C TRP A 608 16.74 -4.21 -4.47
N PHE A 609 15.49 -4.17 -3.99
CA PHE A 609 15.20 -4.12 -2.56
C PHE A 609 13.94 -4.92 -2.20
N LEU A 610 13.81 -5.26 -0.91
CA LEU A 610 12.58 -5.83 -0.36
C LEU A 610 11.38 -4.89 -0.67
N PRO A 611 10.25 -5.43 -1.19
CA PRO A 611 9.12 -4.61 -1.65
C PRO A 611 8.47 -3.88 -0.48
N PHE A 612 8.28 -2.56 -0.54
CA PHE A 612 7.70 -1.83 0.60
C PHE A 612 6.31 -2.39 0.99
N ASN A 613 6.10 -2.74 2.28
CA ASN A 613 4.82 -3.25 2.77
C ASN A 613 3.80 -2.11 2.94
N THR A 614 3.27 -1.63 1.81
CA THR A 614 2.30 -0.52 1.78
C THR A 614 1.06 -0.82 2.61
N ALA A 615 0.57 -2.06 2.61
CA ALA A 615 -0.63 -2.44 3.35
C ALA A 615 -0.48 -2.21 4.86
N CYS A 616 0.61 -2.71 5.46
CA CYS A 616 0.89 -2.53 6.88
C CYS A 616 1.05 -1.05 7.26
N TYR A 617 1.81 -0.28 6.46
CA TYR A 617 1.98 1.16 6.69
C TYR A 617 0.67 1.94 6.53
N CYS A 618 -0.21 1.55 5.61
CA CYS A 618 -1.53 2.13 5.46
C CYS A 618 -2.44 1.82 6.66
N THR A 619 -2.38 0.62 7.22
CA THR A 619 -3.07 0.26 8.46
C THR A 619 -2.59 1.13 9.63
N LEU A 620 -1.27 1.23 9.81
CA LEU A 620 -0.65 2.09 10.83
C LEU A 620 -1.02 3.57 10.66
N LEU A 621 -1.00 4.07 9.43
CA LEU A 621 -1.42 5.44 9.09
C LEU A 621 -2.91 5.66 9.43
N GLY A 622 -3.76 4.66 9.17
CA GLY A 622 -5.18 4.69 9.51
C GLY A 622 -5.40 4.82 11.02
N SER A 623 -4.74 3.98 11.82
CA SER A 623 -4.82 4.05 13.29
C SER A 623 -4.24 5.36 13.84
N LEU A 624 -3.08 5.82 13.35
CA LEU A 624 -2.51 7.11 13.74
C LEU A 624 -3.44 8.29 13.39
N SER A 625 -4.12 8.24 12.24
CA SER A 625 -5.08 9.28 11.85
C SER A 625 -6.28 9.30 12.80
N LYS A 626 -6.80 8.14 13.22
CA LYS A 626 -7.87 8.06 14.21
C LYS A 626 -7.42 8.59 15.57
N VAL A 627 -6.21 8.24 16.01
CA VAL A 627 -5.61 8.76 17.26
C VAL A 627 -5.51 10.29 17.24
N VAL A 628 -5.11 10.89 16.10
CA VAL A 628 -5.07 12.35 15.91
C VAL A 628 -6.45 12.99 16.10
N ASP A 629 -7.51 12.35 15.58
CA ASP A 629 -8.89 12.82 15.72
C ASP A 629 -9.40 12.62 17.17
N LEU A 630 -9.12 11.48 17.81
CA LEU A 630 -9.48 11.20 19.23
C LEU A 630 -8.83 12.19 20.21
N LEU A 631 -7.56 12.55 19.99
CA LEU A 631 -6.87 13.57 20.80
C LEU A 631 -7.49 14.96 20.61
N LEU A 632 -8.02 15.26 19.43
CA LEU A 632 -8.74 16.51 19.18
C LEU A 632 -10.08 16.54 19.93
N PHE A 633 -10.86 15.46 19.86
CA PHE A 633 -12.12 15.36 20.62
C PHE A 633 -11.88 15.41 22.13
N SER A 634 -10.80 14.78 22.62
CA SER A 634 -10.37 14.89 24.02
C SER A 634 -10.09 16.33 24.42
N ALA A 635 -9.39 17.09 23.55
CA ALA A 635 -9.10 18.50 23.80
C ALA A 635 -10.35 19.41 23.76
N ASP A 636 -11.31 19.11 22.87
CA ASP A 636 -12.60 19.81 22.81
C ASP A 636 -13.45 19.50 24.05
N ALA A 637 -13.51 18.25 24.51
CA ALA A 637 -14.21 17.84 25.73
C ALA A 637 -13.61 18.48 27.00
N VAL A 638 -12.27 18.44 27.16
CA VAL A 638 -11.57 19.11 28.27
C VAL A 638 -11.80 20.62 28.24
N GLY A 639 -11.83 21.22 27.04
CA GLY A 639 -12.07 22.65 26.90
C GLY A 639 -13.47 23.10 27.32
N ILE A 640 -14.50 22.29 27.03
CA ILE A 640 -15.87 22.56 27.49
C ILE A 640 -15.96 22.35 29.01
N LEU A 641 -15.35 21.28 29.54
CA LEU A 641 -15.28 21.04 31.00
C LEU A 641 -14.55 22.17 31.75
N GLU A 642 -13.48 22.75 31.17
CA GLU A 642 -12.76 23.89 31.75
C GLU A 642 -13.65 25.15 31.78
N GLN A 643 -14.40 25.41 30.71
CA GLN A 643 -15.34 26.55 30.65
C GLN A 643 -16.47 26.43 31.68
N GLU A 644 -17.01 25.23 31.87
CA GLU A 644 -18.06 24.98 32.87
C GLU A 644 -17.50 24.95 34.30
N SER A 645 -16.24 24.53 34.49
CA SER A 645 -15.57 24.56 35.81
C SER A 645 -15.45 25.95 36.42
N GLN A 646 -15.28 26.98 35.58
CA GLN A 646 -15.17 28.37 36.02
C GLN A 646 -16.49 28.88 36.63
N LYS A 647 -17.61 28.23 36.33
CA LYS A 647 -18.94 28.58 36.86
C LYS A 647 -19.26 27.90 38.21
N LEU A 648 -18.50 26.86 38.62
CA LEU A 648 -18.90 25.88 39.65
C LEU A 648 -18.08 25.88 40.96
N GLY A 649 -17.01 26.68 41.07
CA GLY A 649 -16.32 26.91 42.35
C GLY A 649 -15.51 25.73 42.92
N ALA A 650 -15.33 25.68 44.25
CA ALA A 650 -14.32 24.85 44.94
C ALA A 650 -14.66 23.34 45.04
N SER A 651 -15.94 22.96 45.09
CA SER A 651 -16.40 21.55 45.17
C SER A 651 -15.99 20.72 43.94
N TRP A 652 -15.86 21.38 42.79
CA TRP A 652 -15.40 20.79 41.53
C TRP A 652 -13.93 20.33 41.59
N LYS A 653 -13.05 21.06 42.30
CA LYS A 653 -11.60 20.77 42.33
C LYS A 653 -11.27 19.43 43.00
N GLU A 654 -11.95 19.10 44.10
CA GLU A 654 -11.68 17.87 44.84
C GLU A 654 -12.14 16.62 44.06
N SER A 655 -13.28 16.70 43.38
CA SER A 655 -13.82 15.58 42.59
C SER A 655 -13.05 15.38 41.27
N VAL A 656 -12.56 16.47 40.65
CA VAL A 656 -11.71 16.40 39.44
C VAL A 656 -10.32 15.81 39.73
N ASN A 657 -9.79 15.96 40.95
CA ASN A 657 -8.50 15.36 41.30
C ASN A 657 -8.53 13.82 41.26
N LYS A 658 -9.65 13.21 41.65
CA LYS A 658 -9.84 11.75 41.53
C LYS A 658 -9.85 11.31 40.06
N LEU A 659 -10.63 12.01 39.22
CA LEU A 659 -10.73 11.74 37.79
C LEU A 659 -9.38 11.97 37.07
N ASN A 660 -8.63 12.98 37.47
CA ASN A 660 -7.28 13.23 36.94
C ASN A 660 -6.31 12.11 37.37
N GLY A 661 -6.52 11.47 38.52
CA GLY A 661 -5.80 10.25 38.91
C GLY A 661 -6.00 9.10 37.92
N ASP A 662 -7.23 8.84 37.47
CA ASP A 662 -7.52 7.82 36.45
C ASP A 662 -6.89 8.18 35.09
N VAL A 663 -6.91 9.48 34.73
CA VAL A 663 -6.25 9.97 33.50
C VAL A 663 -4.72 9.81 33.59
N GLU A 664 -4.10 10.02 34.76
CA GLU A 664 -2.66 9.76 34.95
C GLU A 664 -2.32 8.26 34.88
N LEU A 665 -3.16 7.38 35.42
CA LEU A 665 -3.00 5.93 35.26
C LEU A 665 -3.07 5.51 33.79
N PHE A 666 -4.02 6.08 33.04
CA PHE A 666 -4.10 5.92 31.59
C PHE A 666 -2.86 6.42 30.87
N LYS A 667 -2.33 7.61 31.23
CA LYS A 667 -1.09 8.13 30.64
C LYS A 667 0.09 7.22 30.85
N GLY A 668 0.29 6.71 32.06
CA GLY A 668 1.39 5.79 32.36
C GLY A 668 1.33 4.54 31.49
N MET A 669 0.12 4.02 31.28
CA MET A 669 -0.10 2.85 30.43
C MET A 669 0.11 3.14 28.93
N ALA A 670 -0.60 4.14 28.38
CA ALA A 670 -0.53 4.44 26.96
C ALA A 670 0.83 5.05 26.54
N GLY A 671 1.43 5.87 27.42
CA GLY A 671 2.75 6.47 27.22
C GLY A 671 3.86 5.43 27.14
N SER A 672 3.89 4.47 28.06
CA SER A 672 4.91 3.40 28.05
C SER A 672 4.82 2.51 26.81
N LEU A 673 3.61 2.22 26.30
CA LEU A 673 3.42 1.48 25.05
C LEU A 673 3.94 2.25 23.84
N VAL A 674 3.65 3.55 23.75
CA VAL A 674 4.08 4.37 22.61
C VAL A 674 5.59 4.64 22.64
N GLU A 675 6.19 4.82 23.81
CA GLU A 675 7.66 4.90 23.97
C GLU A 675 8.34 3.61 23.49
N CYS A 676 7.78 2.45 23.84
CA CYS A 676 8.26 1.16 23.33
C CYS A 676 8.21 1.10 21.79
N PHE A 677 7.14 1.61 21.16
CA PHE A 677 7.04 1.67 19.70
C PHE A 677 8.08 2.60 19.05
N GLU A 678 8.36 3.74 19.68
CA GLU A 678 9.39 4.67 19.22
C GLU A 678 10.78 4.00 19.24
N ASP A 679 11.15 3.34 20.35
CA ASP A 679 12.42 2.64 20.49
C ASP A 679 12.56 1.51 19.48
N VAL A 680 11.51 0.71 19.30
CA VAL A 680 11.46 -0.41 18.35
C VAL A 680 11.63 0.06 16.91
N THR A 681 11.05 1.20 16.53
CA THR A 681 11.13 1.73 15.16
C THR A 681 12.43 2.44 14.83
N LEU A 682 13.22 2.84 15.83
CA LEU A 682 14.55 3.44 15.64
C LEU A 682 15.66 2.40 15.41
N LEU A 683 15.41 1.13 15.71
CA LEU A 683 16.42 0.10 15.66
C LEU A 683 16.72 -0.36 14.23
N LYS A 684 17.99 -0.22 13.84
CA LYS A 684 18.49 -0.65 12.52
C LYS A 684 18.57 -2.17 12.36
N SER A 685 18.62 -2.93 13.46
CA SER A 685 18.72 -4.40 13.44
C SER A 685 18.25 -5.03 14.74
N LEU A 686 17.54 -6.15 14.66
CA LEU A 686 17.05 -6.95 15.79
C LEU A 686 18.20 -7.47 16.70
N THR A 687 19.40 -7.68 16.14
CA THR A 687 20.62 -8.11 16.86
C THR A 687 21.19 -7.04 17.80
N PHE A 688 20.93 -5.76 17.54
CA PHE A 688 21.33 -4.67 18.43
C PHE A 688 20.35 -4.55 19.61
N LEU A 689 19.05 -4.81 19.36
CA LEU A 689 17.99 -4.87 20.37
C LEU A 689 18.28 -5.97 21.41
N GLU A 690 18.71 -7.15 20.96
CA GLU A 690 19.16 -8.26 21.84
C GLU A 690 20.42 -7.89 22.63
N LYS A 691 21.43 -7.29 21.99
CA LYS A 691 22.66 -6.83 22.68
C LYS A 691 22.44 -5.71 23.68
N GLU A 692 21.49 -4.82 23.41
CA GLU A 692 21.14 -3.71 24.31
C GLU A 692 20.25 -4.19 25.47
N LEU A 693 19.47 -5.27 25.27
CA LEU A 693 18.83 -6.04 26.33
C LEU A 693 19.86 -6.78 27.21
N GLU A 694 20.90 -7.36 26.62
CA GLU A 694 22.01 -8.03 27.34
C GLU A 694 22.88 -7.02 28.11
N ASN A 695 23.18 -5.85 27.52
CA ASN A 695 24.03 -4.82 28.13
C ASN A 695 23.38 -4.09 29.32
N LYS A 696 22.06 -4.20 29.53
CA LYS A 696 21.34 -3.59 30.66
C LYS A 696 21.45 -4.39 31.98
N ASN A 697 22.37 -5.37 32.08
CA ASN A 697 22.73 -6.09 33.31
C ASN A 697 21.54 -6.71 34.08
N ILE A 698 20.92 -7.75 33.51
CA ILE A 698 20.11 -8.70 34.28
C ILE A 698 20.82 -10.04 34.24
N SER A 699 21.54 -10.35 35.31
CA SER A 699 22.21 -11.64 35.50
C SER A 699 21.17 -12.74 35.66
N TYR A 700 21.16 -13.71 34.76
CA TYR A 700 20.48 -14.98 34.98
C TYR A 700 21.42 -15.89 35.78
N ASP A 701 21.12 -16.09 37.06
CA ASP A 701 21.70 -17.18 37.85
C ASP A 701 20.67 -18.32 37.90
N LEU A 702 21.10 -19.53 37.54
CA LEU A 702 20.25 -20.65 37.12
C LEU A 702 19.76 -21.54 38.27
N GLU A 703 20.11 -21.25 39.54
CA GLU A 703 19.83 -22.17 40.66
C GLU A 703 18.91 -21.67 41.79
N LEU A 704 18.43 -20.42 41.76
CA LEU A 704 17.53 -19.92 42.81
C LEU A 704 16.20 -19.46 42.23
N GLY A 705 15.18 -20.32 42.33
CA GLY A 705 13.80 -20.08 41.91
C GLY A 705 13.07 -18.96 42.66
N LYS A 706 13.53 -17.71 42.52
CA LYS A 706 12.84 -16.48 42.91
C LYS A 706 13.13 -15.37 41.90
N SER A 707 12.17 -15.09 41.02
CA SER A 707 12.25 -13.95 40.10
C SER A 707 11.83 -12.66 40.79
N SER A 708 12.75 -11.70 40.93
CA SER A 708 12.43 -10.28 41.08
C SER A 708 12.16 -9.66 39.69
N ASN A 709 11.23 -8.70 39.67
CA ASN A 709 10.49 -8.19 38.51
C ASN A 709 11.34 -7.72 37.31
N LEU A 710 11.07 -8.28 36.13
CA LEU A 710 11.44 -7.70 34.83
C LEU A 710 10.18 -7.40 33.99
N ASN A 711 9.88 -6.11 33.84
CA ASN A 711 8.60 -5.54 33.38
C ASN A 711 8.66 -4.90 31.97
N ILE A 712 9.65 -5.20 31.13
CA ILE A 712 9.83 -4.45 29.86
C ILE A 712 8.96 -4.99 28.71
N PHE A 713 8.61 -6.29 28.69
CA PHE A 713 7.69 -6.87 27.67
C PHE A 713 6.43 -7.55 28.23
N LYS A 714 6.30 -7.69 29.56
CA LYS A 714 5.02 -8.04 30.22
C LYS A 714 3.95 -6.95 30.07
N ALA A 715 4.32 -5.74 29.64
CA ALA A 715 3.37 -4.65 29.36
C ALA A 715 2.53 -4.88 28.09
N SER A 716 2.90 -5.81 27.21
CA SER A 716 2.07 -6.15 26.04
C SER A 716 0.99 -7.17 26.36
N GLY A 717 1.22 -8.10 27.30
CA GLY A 717 0.21 -8.97 27.91
C GLY A 717 -0.70 -8.24 28.91
N LEU A 718 -1.25 -7.12 28.48
CA LEU A 718 -2.16 -6.31 29.27
C LEU A 718 -3.52 -6.99 29.23
N LYS A 719 -3.80 -7.81 30.25
CA LYS A 719 -5.12 -8.43 30.46
C LYS A 719 -6.19 -7.36 30.22
N ASP A 720 -7.19 -7.67 29.39
CA ASP A 720 -8.32 -6.77 29.15
C ASP A 720 -8.93 -6.28 30.48
N ASP A 721 -8.92 -7.15 31.50
CA ASP A 721 -9.24 -6.86 32.90
C ASP A 721 -8.66 -5.56 33.47
N LYS A 722 -7.40 -5.22 33.12
CA LYS A 722 -6.70 -4.04 33.67
C LYS A 722 -7.10 -2.74 32.96
N ILE A 723 -7.41 -2.81 31.66
CA ILE A 723 -7.92 -1.68 30.87
C ILE A 723 -9.37 -1.42 31.27
N ASP A 724 -10.16 -2.48 31.33
CA ASP A 724 -11.54 -2.42 31.76
C ASP A 724 -11.62 -1.91 33.20
N SER A 725 -10.69 -2.31 34.07
CA SER A 725 -10.59 -1.74 35.43
C SER A 725 -10.34 -0.23 35.46
N ILE A 726 -9.46 0.32 34.60
CA ILE A 726 -9.20 1.77 34.56
C ILE A 726 -10.41 2.53 34.01
N ILE A 727 -11.01 2.02 32.93
CA ILE A 727 -12.18 2.66 32.31
C ILE A 727 -13.38 2.57 33.25
N ASN A 728 -13.58 1.44 33.94
CA ASN A 728 -14.65 1.27 34.94
C ASN A 728 -14.44 2.18 36.16
N SER A 729 -13.20 2.34 36.64
CA SER A 729 -12.84 3.33 37.69
C SER A 729 -13.19 4.75 37.24
N TYR A 730 -12.80 5.12 36.01
CA TYR A 730 -13.12 6.42 35.42
C TYR A 730 -14.63 6.64 35.30
N LEU A 731 -15.37 5.64 34.81
CA LEU A 731 -16.84 5.71 34.68
C LEU A 731 -17.50 5.85 36.06
N GLN A 732 -17.04 5.14 37.07
CA GLN A 732 -17.54 5.24 38.44
C GLN A 732 -17.28 6.63 39.04
N HIS A 733 -16.05 7.15 38.96
CA HIS A 733 -15.74 8.50 39.44
C HIS A 733 -16.47 9.59 38.63
N SER A 734 -16.70 9.38 37.33
CA SER A 734 -17.52 10.28 36.51
C SER A 734 -18.98 10.30 36.98
N LYS A 735 -19.52 9.15 37.39
CA LYS A 735 -20.87 9.03 37.95
C LYS A 735 -21.00 9.75 39.28
N GLU A 736 -20.02 9.57 40.18
CA GLU A 736 -19.96 10.30 41.46
C GLU A 736 -19.98 11.82 41.27
N ILE A 737 -19.29 12.32 40.23
CA ILE A 737 -19.32 13.75 39.87
C ILE A 737 -20.72 14.17 39.44
N VAL A 738 -21.35 13.41 38.53
CA VAL A 738 -22.69 13.70 37.99
C VAL A 738 -23.77 13.64 39.06
N ASP A 739 -23.67 12.68 40.00
CA ASP A 739 -24.65 12.50 41.08
C ASP A 739 -24.60 13.61 42.12
N LYS A 740 -23.42 14.20 42.38
CA LYS A 740 -23.30 15.40 43.24
C LYS A 740 -24.05 16.62 42.68
N PHE A 741 -24.34 16.65 41.37
CA PHE A 741 -25.15 17.72 40.76
C PHE A 741 -26.66 17.51 40.92
N GLN A 742 -27.13 16.34 41.38
CA GLN A 742 -28.56 16.08 41.58
C GLN A 742 -29.17 16.91 42.72
N ALA A 743 -28.37 17.57 43.55
CA ALA A 743 -28.84 18.33 44.72
C ALA A 743 -29.17 19.82 44.45
N ALA A 744 -29.07 20.31 43.20
CA ALA A 744 -29.28 21.74 42.87
C ALA A 744 -30.36 21.93 41.78
N ASP A 745 -31.63 22.04 42.19
CA ASP A 745 -32.79 22.24 41.31
C ASP A 745 -32.95 23.70 40.83
N HIS A 746 -32.15 24.11 39.84
CA HIS A 746 -32.38 25.33 39.04
C HIS A 746 -32.31 25.03 37.54
N GLU A 747 -33.09 25.74 36.73
CA GLU A 747 -33.25 25.51 35.28
C GLU A 747 -31.91 25.60 34.51
N GLY A 748 -31.04 26.56 34.85
CA GLY A 748 -29.67 26.66 34.32
C GLY A 748 -28.70 25.57 34.81
N GLY A 749 -28.99 24.89 35.92
CA GLY A 749 -28.21 23.75 36.42
C GLY A 749 -28.44 22.46 35.63
N ARG A 750 -29.64 22.30 35.06
CA ARG A 750 -30.02 21.12 34.25
C ARG A 750 -29.30 21.09 32.90
N GLU A 751 -29.16 22.25 32.25
CA GLU A 751 -28.40 22.34 31.01
C GLU A 751 -26.94 21.94 31.23
N LEU A 752 -26.32 22.55 32.24
CA LEU A 752 -24.94 22.34 32.64
C LEU A 752 -24.65 20.87 32.99
N LYS A 753 -25.58 20.18 33.66
CA LYS A 753 -25.48 18.74 33.96
C LYS A 753 -25.33 17.89 32.70
N SER A 754 -26.16 18.11 31.67
CA SER A 754 -26.07 17.36 30.41
C SER A 754 -24.74 17.59 29.69
N GLN A 755 -24.20 18.81 29.76
CA GLN A 755 -22.98 19.17 29.05
C GLN A 755 -21.79 18.44 29.68
N VAL A 756 -21.76 18.39 31.02
CA VAL A 756 -20.77 17.66 31.79
C VAL A 756 -20.85 16.16 31.50
N VAL A 757 -22.05 15.57 31.49
CA VAL A 757 -22.24 14.13 31.16
C VAL A 757 -21.71 13.81 29.77
N LEU A 758 -22.06 14.61 28.74
CA LEU A 758 -21.60 14.38 27.37
C LEU A 758 -20.07 14.53 27.25
N CYS A 759 -19.46 15.50 27.92
CA CYS A 759 -18.00 15.70 27.85
C CYS A 759 -17.21 14.62 28.60
N LEU A 760 -17.67 14.20 29.78
CA LEU A 760 -17.05 13.09 30.53
C LEU A 760 -17.20 11.77 29.76
N SER A 761 -18.37 11.50 29.20
CA SER A 761 -18.60 10.33 28.36
C SER A 761 -17.74 10.37 27.08
N ALA A 762 -17.59 11.54 26.44
CA ALA A 762 -16.72 11.70 25.28
C ALA A 762 -15.24 11.47 25.63
N LEU A 763 -14.78 11.92 26.80
CA LEU A 763 -13.42 11.68 27.26
C LEU A 763 -13.18 10.19 27.57
N GLY A 764 -14.13 9.52 28.22
CA GLY A 764 -14.11 8.07 28.44
C GLY A 764 -14.07 7.26 27.13
N PHE A 765 -14.89 7.64 26.16
CA PHE A 765 -14.86 7.05 24.81
C PHE A 765 -13.51 7.25 24.13
N CYS A 766 -12.93 8.46 24.22
CA CYS A 766 -11.63 8.76 23.65
C CYS A 766 -10.51 7.95 24.29
N MET A 767 -10.48 7.85 25.63
CA MET A 767 -9.49 7.04 26.35
C MET A 767 -9.56 5.56 25.94
N SER A 768 -10.76 4.99 25.91
CA SER A 768 -10.93 3.59 25.50
C SER A 768 -10.45 3.34 24.07
N ASN A 769 -10.85 4.19 23.12
CA ASN A 769 -10.46 4.01 21.71
C ASN A 769 -8.98 4.35 21.46
N LEU A 770 -8.38 5.25 22.24
CA LEU A 770 -6.94 5.50 22.17
C LEU A 770 -6.13 4.25 22.55
N ILE A 771 -6.53 3.52 23.59
CA ILE A 771 -5.90 2.24 23.94
C ILE A 771 -6.11 1.20 22.83
N LYS A 772 -7.34 1.08 22.31
CA LYS A 772 -7.66 0.16 21.22
C LYS A 772 -6.80 0.41 19.98
N GLU A 773 -6.73 1.65 19.51
CA GLU A 773 -5.90 2.00 18.34
C GLU A 773 -4.40 1.89 18.63
N THR A 774 -3.95 2.12 19.87
CA THR A 774 -2.54 1.88 20.28
C THR A 774 -2.20 0.38 20.23
N ARG A 775 -3.15 -0.51 20.55
CA ARG A 775 -3.00 -1.96 20.40
C ARG A 775 -2.92 -2.38 18.92
N GLU A 776 -3.79 -1.81 18.07
CA GLU A 776 -3.74 -2.06 16.62
C GLU A 776 -2.43 -1.55 15.99
N ILE A 777 -1.90 -0.41 16.47
CA ILE A 777 -0.55 0.06 16.11
C ILE A 777 0.50 -0.97 16.53
N GLY A 778 0.42 -1.52 17.75
CA GLY A 778 1.32 -2.56 18.22
C GLY A 778 1.30 -3.82 17.34
N LYS A 779 0.11 -4.29 16.95
CA LYS A 779 -0.04 -5.42 16.00
C LYS A 779 0.61 -5.10 14.66
N GLY A 780 0.35 -3.92 14.10
CA GLY A 780 0.96 -3.50 12.84
C GLY A 780 2.49 -3.38 12.91
N ILE A 781 3.06 -2.94 14.04
CA ILE A 781 4.52 -2.92 14.23
C ILE A 781 5.08 -4.34 14.28
N ILE A 782 4.40 -5.28 14.94
CA ILE A 782 4.80 -6.69 14.98
C ILE A 782 4.80 -7.29 13.56
N GLU A 783 3.73 -7.09 12.79
CA GLU A 783 3.65 -7.53 11.39
C GLU A 783 4.80 -6.93 10.55
N LEU A 784 5.11 -5.65 10.77
CA LEU A 784 6.20 -4.96 10.10
C LEU A 784 7.57 -5.54 10.47
N LEU A 785 7.82 -5.83 11.75
CA LEU A 785 9.07 -6.45 12.21
C LEU A 785 9.25 -7.87 11.67
N GLN A 786 8.18 -8.67 11.67
CA GLN A 786 8.16 -10.02 11.09
C GLN A 786 8.44 -9.98 9.59
N TRP A 787 7.87 -8.99 8.90
CA TRP A 787 8.10 -8.78 7.47
C TRP A 787 9.54 -8.35 7.16
N GLU A 788 10.14 -7.48 8.00
CA GLU A 788 11.53 -7.02 7.84
C GLU A 788 12.56 -8.09 8.21
N ASN A 789 12.25 -8.96 9.16
CA ASN A 789 13.13 -10.03 9.64
C ASN A 789 12.43 -11.39 9.59
N PRO A 790 12.17 -11.94 8.38
CA PRO A 790 11.45 -13.21 8.21
C PRO A 790 12.22 -14.45 8.75
N LEU A 791 13.44 -14.25 9.27
CA LEU A 791 14.31 -15.27 9.86
C LEU A 791 14.17 -15.39 11.38
N LYS A 792 13.47 -14.48 12.07
CA LYS A 792 13.24 -14.54 13.53
C LYS A 792 11.75 -14.30 13.85
N HIS A 793 11.07 -15.34 14.35
CA HIS A 793 9.72 -15.22 14.88
C HIS A 793 9.76 -14.50 16.22
N ILE A 794 8.98 -13.42 16.37
CA ILE A 794 8.69 -12.79 17.65
C ILE A 794 7.28 -13.26 18.03
N ASN A 795 7.16 -14.13 19.04
CA ASN A 795 5.89 -14.46 19.68
C ASN A 795 5.82 -13.67 21.00
N LEU A 796 4.94 -12.66 21.05
CA LEU A 796 4.73 -11.82 22.24
C LEU A 796 3.32 -11.98 22.86
N TRP A 797 2.51 -12.90 22.34
CA TRP A 797 1.15 -13.17 22.82
C TRP A 797 0.98 -14.64 23.15
N GLU A 798 1.61 -15.13 24.21
CA GLU A 798 1.09 -16.31 24.91
C GLU A 798 -0.04 -15.83 25.82
N GLU A 799 -1.26 -15.87 25.29
CA GLU A 799 -2.47 -15.91 26.11
C GLU A 799 -2.41 -17.23 26.90
N GLY A 800 -2.46 -17.10 28.23
CA GLY A 800 -2.69 -18.25 29.08
C GLY A 800 -4.14 -18.69 28.90
N ASP A 801 -4.36 -19.79 28.19
CA ASP A 801 -5.51 -20.64 28.48
C ASP A 801 -5.23 -22.12 28.19
N VAL A 802 -5.64 -22.91 29.19
CA VAL A 802 -5.84 -24.36 29.20
C VAL A 802 -4.72 -25.25 28.63
N ASN A 803 -3.94 -25.74 29.57
CA ASN A 803 -3.16 -26.98 29.57
C ASN A 803 -3.67 -28.08 28.60
N LEU A 804 -3.28 -28.03 27.33
CA LEU A 804 -3.24 -29.16 26.40
C LEU A 804 -1.85 -29.16 25.75
N LYS A 805 -0.88 -29.71 26.48
CA LYS A 805 0.47 -30.00 25.98
C LYS A 805 0.41 -31.00 24.82
N SER A 806 0.24 -30.51 23.59
CA SER A 806 0.71 -31.21 22.39
C SER A 806 2.20 -30.88 22.22
N ASN A 807 3.06 -31.91 22.18
CA ASN A 807 4.52 -31.72 22.16
C ASN A 807 5.07 -31.56 20.73
N MET A 808 4.30 -31.89 19.67
CA MET A 808 4.81 -31.90 18.27
C MET A 808 3.77 -31.35 17.28
N ARG A 809 4.18 -30.38 16.45
CA ARG A 809 3.37 -29.79 15.38
C ARG A 809 3.86 -30.29 14.02
N ILE A 810 2.98 -30.83 13.18
CA ILE A 810 3.35 -31.51 11.94
C ILE A 810 2.57 -30.91 10.76
N LEU A 811 3.28 -30.38 9.77
CA LEU A 811 2.70 -29.96 8.49
C LEU A 811 2.82 -31.09 7.47
N VAL A 812 1.72 -31.44 6.82
CA VAL A 812 1.67 -32.40 5.71
C VAL A 812 1.19 -31.68 4.46
N THR A 813 2.09 -31.40 3.51
CA THR A 813 1.68 -30.89 2.18
C THR A 813 1.18 -32.04 1.33
N GLY A 814 0.07 -31.89 0.60
CA GLY A 814 -0.55 -33.00 -0.14
C GLY A 814 -1.25 -34.02 0.77
N GLY A 815 -1.60 -33.61 2.00
CA GLY A 815 -2.21 -34.50 3.00
C GLY A 815 -3.64 -34.94 2.69
N ALA A 816 -4.33 -34.33 1.71
CA ALA A 816 -5.64 -34.79 1.25
C ALA A 816 -5.55 -35.82 0.11
N GLY A 817 -4.33 -36.15 -0.35
CA GLY A 817 -4.06 -37.21 -1.32
C GLY A 817 -4.14 -38.62 -0.74
N PHE A 818 -3.81 -39.62 -1.58
CA PHE A 818 -3.85 -41.05 -1.22
C PHE A 818 -2.96 -41.36 -0.01
N ILE A 819 -1.63 -41.37 -0.16
CA ILE A 819 -0.70 -41.69 0.94
C ILE A 819 -0.80 -40.64 2.06
N GLY A 820 -0.93 -39.36 1.70
CA GLY A 820 -1.01 -38.25 2.65
C GLY A 820 -2.16 -38.39 3.66
N SER A 821 -3.35 -38.81 3.23
CA SER A 821 -4.49 -38.96 4.13
C SER A 821 -4.33 -40.11 5.12
N HIS A 822 -3.70 -41.22 4.71
CA HIS A 822 -3.36 -42.33 5.61
C HIS A 822 -2.27 -41.93 6.61
N LEU A 823 -1.30 -41.10 6.19
CA LEU A 823 -0.32 -40.54 7.11
C LEU A 823 -0.98 -39.62 8.14
N VAL A 824 -1.88 -38.74 7.72
CA VAL A 824 -2.64 -37.87 8.63
C VAL A 824 -3.42 -38.69 9.65
N ASP A 825 -4.09 -39.76 9.22
CA ASP A 825 -4.79 -40.67 10.14
C ASP A 825 -3.86 -41.21 11.22
N LYS A 826 -2.67 -41.70 10.82
CA LYS A 826 -1.69 -42.27 11.75
C LYS A 826 -1.07 -41.23 12.67
N LEU A 827 -0.86 -40.00 12.18
CA LEU A 827 -0.34 -38.90 13.00
C LEU A 827 -1.38 -38.41 14.01
N MET A 828 -2.66 -38.39 13.63
CA MET A 828 -3.76 -37.96 14.49
C MET A 828 -4.11 -38.98 15.59
N GLU A 829 -3.82 -40.27 15.39
CA GLU A 829 -3.91 -41.31 16.43
C GLU A 829 -3.00 -41.02 17.64
N ASN A 830 -1.90 -40.29 17.43
CA ASN A 830 -1.02 -39.88 18.53
C ASN A 830 -1.54 -38.57 19.15
N GLU A 831 -2.01 -38.66 20.39
CA GLU A 831 -2.64 -37.54 21.08
C GLU A 831 -1.74 -36.31 21.32
N LYS A 832 -0.44 -36.47 21.16
CA LYS A 832 0.54 -35.39 21.32
C LYS A 832 0.78 -34.58 20.05
N ASN A 833 0.23 -35.00 18.91
CA ASN A 833 0.43 -34.36 17.63
C ASN A 833 -0.67 -33.34 17.33
N GLU A 834 -0.24 -32.17 16.84
CA GLU A 834 -1.10 -31.20 16.15
C GLU A 834 -0.77 -31.30 14.65
N VAL A 835 -1.75 -31.68 13.82
CA VAL A 835 -1.54 -31.97 12.40
C VAL A 835 -2.19 -30.90 11.55
N ILE A 836 -1.39 -30.28 10.68
CA ILE A 836 -1.84 -29.28 9.72
C ILE A 836 -1.65 -29.85 8.32
N VAL A 837 -2.69 -29.78 7.51
CA VAL A 837 -2.66 -30.24 6.13
C VAL A 837 -2.74 -29.05 5.19
N ALA A 838 -1.80 -28.95 4.26
CA ALA A 838 -1.84 -27.99 3.15
C ALA A 838 -2.08 -28.75 1.84
N ASP A 839 -3.21 -28.51 1.20
CA ASP A 839 -3.58 -29.19 -0.05
C ASP A 839 -4.37 -28.26 -0.98
N ASN A 840 -4.09 -28.28 -2.28
CA ASN A 840 -4.82 -27.49 -3.28
C ASN A 840 -5.99 -28.26 -3.92
N TYR A 841 -6.17 -29.53 -3.57
CA TYR A 841 -7.14 -30.47 -4.14
C TYR A 841 -6.98 -30.68 -5.65
N PHE A 842 -5.77 -30.56 -6.18
CA PHE A 842 -5.51 -30.82 -7.59
C PHE A 842 -5.74 -32.30 -7.93
N THR A 843 -5.24 -33.21 -7.09
CA THR A 843 -5.53 -34.65 -7.14
C THR A 843 -6.10 -35.21 -5.82
N GLY A 844 -5.93 -34.48 -4.71
CA GLY A 844 -6.48 -34.85 -3.42
C GLY A 844 -7.98 -34.57 -3.31
N CYS A 845 -8.65 -35.23 -2.37
CA CYS A 845 -10.08 -35.02 -2.11
C CYS A 845 -10.31 -34.66 -0.64
N LYS A 846 -11.13 -33.64 -0.39
CA LYS A 846 -11.50 -33.20 0.96
C LYS A 846 -12.16 -34.31 1.78
N ASP A 847 -12.89 -35.22 1.13
CA ASP A 847 -13.58 -36.32 1.80
C ASP A 847 -12.61 -37.30 2.46
N ASN A 848 -11.38 -37.43 1.97
CA ASN A 848 -10.34 -38.26 2.57
C ASN A 848 -9.99 -37.85 4.01
N LEU A 849 -10.23 -36.58 4.37
CA LEU A 849 -9.92 -36.00 5.68
C LEU A 849 -11.17 -35.67 6.49
N ARG A 850 -12.37 -35.99 5.96
CA ARG A 850 -13.66 -35.57 6.54
C ARG A 850 -13.80 -35.89 8.02
N LYS A 851 -13.27 -37.02 8.46
CA LYS A 851 -13.35 -37.47 9.86
C LYS A 851 -12.58 -36.59 10.86
N TRP A 852 -11.61 -35.80 10.40
CA TRP A 852 -10.79 -34.93 11.25
C TRP A 852 -11.23 -33.46 11.22
N ILE A 853 -12.05 -33.06 10.25
CA ILE A 853 -12.51 -31.67 10.12
C ILE A 853 -13.33 -31.29 11.37
N GLY A 854 -12.87 -30.26 12.08
CA GLY A 854 -13.46 -29.78 13.34
C GLY A 854 -12.79 -30.35 14.60
N HIS A 855 -11.84 -31.28 14.47
CA HIS A 855 -11.05 -31.76 15.60
C HIS A 855 -10.07 -30.67 16.07
N PRO A 856 -9.94 -30.39 17.39
CA PRO A 856 -9.15 -29.24 17.91
C PRO A 856 -7.65 -29.29 17.61
N ARG A 857 -7.12 -30.48 17.30
CA ARG A 857 -5.71 -30.71 16.91
C ARG A 857 -5.46 -30.82 15.40
N PHE A 858 -6.48 -30.57 14.58
CA PHE A 858 -6.41 -30.72 13.14
C PHE A 858 -6.78 -29.43 12.43
N GLU A 859 -5.94 -29.00 11.51
CA GLU A 859 -6.18 -27.83 10.66
C GLU A 859 -6.00 -28.21 9.18
N LEU A 860 -6.92 -27.75 8.33
CA LEU A 860 -6.90 -27.99 6.89
C LEU A 860 -6.86 -26.66 6.15
N ILE A 861 -5.75 -26.40 5.47
CA ILE A 861 -5.48 -25.18 4.72
C ILE A 861 -5.56 -25.51 3.23
N ARG A 862 -6.48 -24.85 2.52
CA ARG A 862 -6.54 -24.96 1.06
C ARG A 862 -5.42 -24.11 0.44
N HIS A 863 -4.30 -24.73 0.12
CA HIS A 863 -3.09 -24.03 -0.30
C HIS A 863 -2.18 -24.92 -1.14
N GLY A 864 -1.63 -24.38 -2.24
CA GLY A 864 -0.65 -25.06 -3.08
C GLY A 864 0.78 -24.84 -2.59
N PRO A 865 1.70 -25.81 -2.76
CA PRO A 865 3.09 -25.67 -2.29
C PRO A 865 3.89 -24.61 -3.08
N ASP A 866 3.44 -24.22 -4.27
CA ASP A 866 3.98 -23.13 -5.10
C ASP A 866 3.74 -21.73 -4.50
N ALA A 867 2.78 -21.59 -3.60
CA ALA A 867 2.53 -20.38 -2.83
C ALA A 867 3.24 -20.45 -1.46
N LYS A 868 3.85 -19.34 -1.03
CA LYS A 868 4.57 -19.28 0.26
C LYS A 868 3.60 -19.48 1.44
N CYS A 869 3.81 -20.53 2.23
CA CYS A 869 3.14 -20.70 3.53
C CYS A 869 3.86 -19.90 4.64
N ILE A 870 3.07 -19.37 5.56
CA ILE A 870 3.52 -18.78 6.82
C ILE A 870 3.19 -19.79 7.92
N PHE A 871 4.17 -20.15 8.74
CA PHE A 871 4.02 -21.13 9.82
C PHE A 871 4.84 -20.67 11.02
N ASP A 872 4.22 -20.65 12.19
CA ASP A 872 4.88 -20.19 13.41
C ASP A 872 5.93 -21.20 13.90
N LYS A 873 7.05 -20.67 14.41
CA LYS A 873 8.13 -21.48 14.96
C LYS A 873 7.71 -22.09 16.30
N ARG A 874 7.63 -23.43 16.38
CA ARG A 874 7.56 -24.18 17.63
C ARG A 874 8.66 -25.26 17.71
N PRO A 875 9.25 -25.52 18.89
CA PRO A 875 10.16 -26.64 19.08
C PRO A 875 9.52 -27.96 18.63
N GLY A 876 10.28 -28.82 17.94
CA GLY A 876 9.76 -30.12 17.49
C GLY A 876 8.93 -30.11 16.20
N THR A 877 8.84 -28.97 15.49
CA THR A 877 8.07 -28.92 14.23
C THR A 877 8.62 -29.90 13.18
N ARG A 878 7.72 -30.64 12.52
CA ARG A 878 8.04 -31.58 11.43
C ARG A 878 7.29 -31.18 10.17
N LEU A 879 7.95 -31.32 9.01
CA LEU A 879 7.35 -31.08 7.71
C LEU A 879 7.43 -32.36 6.88
N VAL A 880 6.30 -32.84 6.40
CA VAL A 880 6.25 -33.92 5.41
C VAL A 880 5.75 -33.33 4.12
N SER A 881 6.58 -33.40 3.08
CA SER A 881 6.22 -32.85 1.78
C SER A 881 5.84 -33.97 0.80
N PHE A 882 4.56 -34.01 0.44
CA PHE A 882 4.10 -34.67 -0.76
C PHE A 882 4.04 -33.65 -1.90
N SER A 883 4.75 -33.96 -2.99
CA SER A 883 4.68 -33.24 -4.26
C SER A 883 4.27 -34.22 -5.35
N GLU A 884 3.01 -34.65 -5.33
CA GLU A 884 2.41 -35.38 -6.45
C GLU A 884 1.42 -34.46 -7.16
N SER A 885 1.77 -34.04 -8.37
CA SER A 885 0.84 -33.40 -9.30
C SER A 885 0.47 -34.45 -10.34
N GLY A 886 -0.77 -34.92 -10.32
CA GLY A 886 -1.31 -35.81 -11.35
C GLY A 886 -0.83 -37.25 -11.27
N GLY A 887 -1.77 -38.20 -11.35
CA GLY A 887 -1.45 -39.54 -11.80
C GLY A 887 -0.75 -39.45 -13.15
N MET A 888 0.21 -40.33 -13.37
CA MET A 888 0.91 -40.48 -14.64
C MET A 888 -0.09 -41.01 -15.68
N CYS A 889 -0.94 -40.13 -16.21
CA CYS A 889 -1.88 -40.46 -17.27
C CYS A 889 -1.09 -40.52 -18.58
N ILE A 890 -0.48 -41.67 -18.82
CA ILE A 890 0.10 -42.03 -20.11
C ILE A 890 -0.63 -43.29 -20.57
N GLU A 891 -1.91 -43.15 -20.91
CA GLU A 891 -2.62 -44.11 -21.76
C GLU A 891 -3.04 -43.35 -23.04
N PRO A 892 -2.68 -43.83 -24.25
CA PRO A 892 -2.85 -43.06 -25.50
C PRO A 892 -4.30 -42.84 -25.96
N TRP A 893 -5.30 -43.48 -25.35
CA TRP A 893 -6.66 -43.53 -25.91
C TRP A 893 -7.60 -42.41 -25.44
N ASP A 894 -7.29 -41.70 -24.35
CA ASP A 894 -8.11 -40.57 -23.86
C ASP A 894 -7.62 -39.23 -24.38
N ILE A 895 -7.69 -39.05 -25.70
CA ILE A 895 -7.44 -37.77 -26.40
C ILE A 895 -8.48 -36.69 -26.02
N LEU A 896 -9.57 -37.05 -25.31
CA LEU A 896 -10.60 -36.09 -24.88
C LEU A 896 -10.34 -35.39 -23.53
N ASN A 897 -9.46 -35.92 -22.66
CA ASN A 897 -9.22 -35.38 -21.30
C ASN A 897 -7.86 -34.68 -21.14
N LEU A 898 -7.44 -33.94 -22.18
CA LEU A 898 -6.23 -33.11 -22.21
C LEU A 898 -6.23 -31.95 -21.18
N GLU A 899 -7.30 -31.74 -20.40
CA GLU A 899 -7.38 -30.68 -19.39
C GLU A 899 -6.65 -31.00 -18.07
N VAL A 900 -6.27 -32.25 -17.79
CA VAL A 900 -5.84 -32.68 -16.43
C VAL A 900 -4.32 -32.73 -16.22
N CYS A 901 -3.49 -32.86 -17.27
CA CYS A 901 -2.04 -33.05 -17.12
C CYS A 901 -1.23 -31.82 -17.58
N ASP A 902 -1.00 -30.86 -16.67
CA ASP A 902 -0.07 -29.75 -16.91
C ASP A 902 1.36 -30.15 -16.50
N ASN A 903 2.18 -30.55 -17.48
CA ASN A 903 3.60 -30.87 -17.29
C ASN A 903 4.40 -29.71 -16.67
N LEU A 904 4.04 -28.46 -16.99
CA LEU A 904 4.69 -27.28 -16.41
C LEU A 904 4.31 -27.11 -14.94
N GLN A 905 3.05 -27.40 -14.58
CA GLN A 905 2.62 -27.38 -13.19
C GLN A 905 3.33 -28.47 -12.37
N THR A 906 3.56 -29.64 -12.95
CA THR A 906 4.26 -30.76 -12.29
C THR A 906 5.70 -30.38 -11.93
N ILE A 907 6.46 -29.82 -12.87
CA ILE A 907 7.85 -29.41 -12.59
C ILE A 907 7.90 -28.20 -11.63
N LYS A 908 6.99 -27.22 -11.78
CA LYS A 908 6.90 -26.08 -10.84
C LYS A 908 6.61 -26.55 -9.42
N THR A 909 5.68 -27.47 -9.25
CA THR A 909 5.32 -28.02 -7.93
C THR A 909 6.51 -28.73 -7.30
N ASN A 910 7.23 -29.57 -8.06
CA ASN A 910 8.38 -30.29 -7.53
C ASN A 910 9.59 -29.39 -7.23
N VAL A 911 9.86 -28.37 -8.06
CA VAL A 911 11.03 -27.49 -7.88
C VAL A 911 10.72 -26.31 -6.94
N ILE A 912 9.73 -25.48 -7.29
CA ILE A 912 9.37 -24.29 -6.52
C ILE A 912 8.71 -24.68 -5.20
N GLY A 913 7.87 -25.72 -5.20
CA GLY A 913 7.25 -26.22 -3.98
C GLY A 913 8.27 -26.72 -2.96
N THR A 914 9.25 -27.51 -3.41
CA THR A 914 10.34 -27.97 -2.54
C THR A 914 11.19 -26.80 -2.02
N LEU A 915 11.52 -25.82 -2.86
CA LEU A 915 12.23 -24.59 -2.43
C LEU A 915 11.46 -23.83 -1.36
N ASN A 916 10.14 -23.68 -1.51
CA ASN A 916 9.29 -23.01 -0.53
C ASN A 916 9.26 -23.77 0.80
N MET A 917 9.13 -25.10 0.76
CA MET A 917 9.09 -25.94 1.97
C MET A 917 10.46 -25.99 2.67
N LEU A 918 11.56 -26.03 1.92
CA LEU A 918 12.91 -25.91 2.47
C LEU A 918 13.17 -24.52 3.06
N GLY A 919 12.68 -23.47 2.40
CA GLY A 919 12.68 -22.11 2.95
C GLY A 919 11.86 -21.99 4.22
N LEU A 920 10.74 -22.72 4.33
CA LEU A 920 9.97 -22.82 5.56
C LEU A 920 10.74 -23.59 6.64
N ALA A 921 11.25 -24.78 6.34
CA ALA A 921 12.06 -25.61 7.23
C ALA A 921 13.21 -24.80 7.84
N LYS A 922 13.90 -24.01 7.01
CA LYS A 922 14.97 -23.11 7.41
C LYS A 922 14.50 -22.06 8.43
N ARG A 923 13.36 -21.40 8.15
CA ARG A 923 12.82 -20.31 8.98
C ARG A 923 12.38 -20.82 10.36
N VAL A 924 11.74 -21.97 10.41
CA VAL A 924 11.21 -22.52 11.68
C VAL A 924 12.19 -23.48 12.38
N GLY A 925 13.27 -23.89 11.72
CA GLY A 925 14.17 -24.93 12.22
C GLY A 925 13.53 -26.31 12.27
N ALA A 926 12.66 -26.62 11.30
CA ALA A 926 11.96 -27.89 11.24
C ALA A 926 12.76 -28.95 10.50
N ARG A 927 12.61 -30.21 10.94
CA ARG A 927 13.04 -31.39 10.18
C ARG A 927 12.05 -31.62 9.03
N ILE A 928 12.56 -31.86 7.83
CA ILE A 928 11.76 -32.03 6.62
C ILE A 928 11.99 -33.40 5.99
N LEU A 929 10.90 -34.08 5.65
CA LEU A 929 10.90 -35.32 4.87
C LEU A 929 10.35 -35.05 3.47
N LEU A 930 11.16 -35.37 2.46
CA LEU A 930 10.76 -35.39 1.06
C LEU A 930 10.29 -36.80 0.67
N THR A 931 9.10 -36.87 0.09
CA THR A 931 8.63 -38.08 -0.60
C THR A 931 9.14 -38.06 -2.04
N SER A 932 10.34 -38.62 -2.22
CA SER A 932 10.91 -38.92 -3.53
C SER A 932 10.28 -40.20 -4.09
N THR A 933 10.79 -40.71 -5.21
CA THR A 933 10.19 -41.80 -5.99
C THR A 933 11.24 -42.76 -6.53
N SER A 934 10.84 -44.00 -6.78
CA SER A 934 11.62 -44.96 -7.56
C SER A 934 11.88 -44.53 -9.02
N GLU A 935 11.10 -43.59 -9.57
CA GLU A 935 11.35 -43.05 -10.92
C GLU A 935 12.69 -42.30 -11.03
N VAL A 936 13.32 -41.89 -9.91
CA VAL A 936 14.68 -41.32 -9.95
C VAL A 936 15.71 -42.31 -10.51
N TYR A 937 15.39 -43.61 -10.51
CA TYR A 937 16.19 -44.67 -11.12
C TYR A 937 15.93 -44.83 -12.64
N GLY A 938 14.84 -44.28 -13.17
CA GLY A 938 14.46 -44.34 -14.59
C GLY A 938 14.15 -45.75 -15.07
N ASP A 939 14.73 -46.13 -16.22
CA ASP A 939 14.77 -47.51 -16.72
C ASP A 939 16.09 -48.16 -16.28
N PRO A 940 16.10 -48.83 -15.11
CA PRO A 940 17.34 -49.14 -14.41
C PRO A 940 18.14 -50.23 -15.11
N LEU A 941 19.45 -50.03 -15.19
CA LEU A 941 20.40 -51.03 -15.68
C LEU A 941 20.90 -51.99 -14.59
N VAL A 942 20.42 -51.82 -13.36
CA VAL A 942 20.79 -52.57 -12.16
C VAL A 942 19.53 -53.10 -11.48
N HIS A 943 19.54 -54.36 -11.04
CA HIS A 943 18.40 -55.02 -10.41
C HIS A 943 18.85 -55.94 -9.26
N PRO A 944 18.30 -55.82 -8.02
CA PRO A 944 17.37 -54.77 -7.55
C PRO A 944 18.03 -53.39 -7.55
N GLN A 945 17.27 -52.31 -7.29
CA GLN A 945 17.78 -50.94 -7.28
C GLN A 945 18.22 -50.52 -5.86
N PRO A 946 19.54 -50.43 -5.56
CA PRO A 946 20.04 -49.88 -4.31
C PRO A 946 20.05 -48.33 -4.32
N GLU A 947 20.06 -47.69 -3.15
CA GLU A 947 20.06 -46.23 -3.04
C GLU A 947 21.32 -45.56 -3.62
N SER A 948 22.42 -46.31 -3.72
CA SER A 948 23.68 -45.86 -4.33
C SER A 948 23.60 -45.74 -5.86
N TYR A 949 22.60 -46.34 -6.51
CA TYR A 949 22.43 -46.26 -7.96
C TYR A 949 21.94 -44.88 -8.38
N TRP A 950 22.58 -44.29 -9.40
CA TRP A 950 22.29 -42.91 -9.84
C TRP A 950 21.08 -42.80 -10.76
N GLY A 951 20.59 -43.92 -11.31
CA GLY A 951 19.49 -43.95 -12.27
C GLY A 951 19.90 -43.75 -13.73
N ASN A 952 19.05 -44.25 -14.62
CA ASN A 952 19.16 -44.10 -16.07
C ASN A 952 17.87 -43.43 -16.58
N VAL A 953 17.84 -42.10 -16.52
CA VAL A 953 16.65 -41.27 -16.77
C VAL A 953 16.88 -40.43 -18.03
N ASN A 954 15.89 -40.39 -18.92
CA ASN A 954 15.88 -39.46 -20.05
C ASN A 954 15.46 -38.06 -19.55
N PRO A 955 16.26 -37.00 -19.72
CA PRO A 955 15.95 -35.67 -19.18
C PRO A 955 14.96 -34.85 -20.03
N ILE A 956 14.64 -35.29 -21.25
CA ILE A 956 13.76 -34.57 -22.19
C ILE A 956 12.57 -35.40 -22.69
N GLY A 957 12.37 -36.60 -22.13
CA GLY A 957 11.23 -37.45 -22.40
C GLY A 957 9.92 -36.87 -21.84
N VAL A 958 8.79 -37.46 -22.25
CA VAL A 958 7.46 -36.99 -21.82
C VAL A 958 7.23 -37.11 -20.31
N ARG A 959 7.96 -38.01 -19.64
CA ARG A 959 7.93 -38.25 -18.19
C ARG A 959 8.89 -37.36 -17.39
N SER A 960 9.85 -36.71 -18.06
CA SER A 960 10.95 -36.00 -17.40
C SER A 960 10.50 -34.88 -16.48
N CYS A 961 9.33 -34.27 -16.73
CA CYS A 961 8.79 -33.23 -15.83
C CYS A 961 8.58 -33.73 -14.39
N TYR A 962 8.26 -35.02 -14.21
CA TYR A 962 8.14 -35.67 -12.91
C TYR A 962 9.49 -36.24 -12.44
N ASP A 963 10.16 -37.01 -13.29
CA ASP A 963 11.41 -37.71 -12.95
C ASP A 963 12.53 -36.74 -12.57
N GLU A 964 12.81 -35.75 -13.44
CA GLU A 964 13.81 -34.71 -13.16
C GLU A 964 13.32 -33.76 -12.06
N GLY A 965 12.02 -33.50 -11.98
CA GLY A 965 11.44 -32.72 -10.87
C GLY A 965 11.79 -33.32 -9.50
N LYS A 966 11.66 -34.64 -9.35
CA LYS A 966 12.00 -35.35 -8.11
C LYS A 966 13.50 -35.47 -7.87
N ARG A 967 14.31 -35.68 -8.92
CA ARG A 967 15.79 -35.69 -8.82
C ARG A 967 16.34 -34.33 -8.38
N VAL A 968 15.82 -33.24 -8.95
CA VAL A 968 16.17 -31.87 -8.53
C VAL A 968 15.71 -31.60 -7.10
N ALA A 969 14.53 -32.08 -6.69
CA ALA A 969 14.07 -31.95 -5.31
C ALA A 969 15.02 -32.64 -4.30
N GLU A 970 15.53 -33.84 -4.58
CA GLU A 970 16.57 -34.48 -3.74
C GLU A 970 17.85 -33.62 -3.66
N THR A 971 18.25 -33.03 -4.79
CA THR A 971 19.43 -32.16 -4.86
C THR A 971 19.26 -30.93 -3.96
N LEU A 972 18.09 -30.28 -4.03
CA LEU A 972 17.75 -29.12 -3.20
C LEU A 972 17.76 -29.44 -1.70
N MET A 973 17.24 -30.61 -1.30
CA MET A 973 17.28 -31.05 0.11
C MET A 973 18.73 -31.10 0.61
N PHE A 974 19.62 -31.72 -0.15
CA PHE A 974 21.03 -31.84 0.21
C PHE A 974 21.79 -30.51 0.22
N ASP A 975 21.50 -29.61 -0.73
CA ASP A 975 22.11 -28.28 -0.75
C ASP A 975 21.71 -27.45 0.47
N TYR A 976 20.43 -27.49 0.86
CA TYR A 976 19.96 -26.83 2.07
C TYR A 976 20.53 -27.46 3.35
N HIS A 977 20.71 -28.79 3.38
CA HIS A 977 21.38 -29.46 4.49
C HIS A 977 22.84 -29.01 4.62
N ARG A 978 23.61 -29.04 3.52
CA ARG A 978 25.03 -28.65 3.52
C ARG A 978 25.25 -27.16 3.83
N GLN A 979 24.42 -26.27 3.28
CA GLN A 979 24.60 -24.82 3.42
C GLN A 979 23.98 -24.25 4.69
N HIS A 980 22.91 -24.86 5.20
CA HIS A 980 22.09 -24.29 6.28
C HIS A 980 21.86 -25.23 7.46
N GLY A 981 22.40 -26.45 7.44
CA GLY A 981 22.31 -27.40 8.54
C GLY A 981 20.90 -27.94 8.80
N ILE A 982 19.99 -27.86 7.81
CA ILE A 982 18.60 -28.32 7.97
C ILE A 982 18.58 -29.84 8.06
N GLU A 983 17.85 -30.38 9.03
CA GLU A 983 17.64 -31.83 9.13
C GLU A 983 16.71 -32.33 8.02
N ILE A 984 17.24 -33.15 7.12
CA ILE A 984 16.52 -33.68 5.96
C ILE A 984 16.32 -35.19 6.05
N ARG A 985 15.22 -35.69 5.48
CA ARG A 985 14.94 -37.11 5.26
C ARG A 985 14.42 -37.29 3.83
N ILE A 986 14.86 -38.33 3.13
CA ILE A 986 14.45 -38.58 1.74
C ILE A 986 13.96 -40.01 1.63
N ALA A 987 12.66 -40.18 1.39
CA ALA A 987 12.05 -41.49 1.12
C ALA A 987 11.90 -41.69 -0.39
N ARG A 988 12.59 -42.66 -0.98
CA ARG A 988 12.35 -43.09 -2.37
C ARG A 988 11.26 -44.15 -2.37
N ILE A 989 10.03 -43.72 -2.64
CA ILE A 989 8.86 -44.61 -2.57
C ILE A 989 8.73 -45.45 -3.85
N PHE A 990 8.44 -46.74 -3.67
CA PHE A 990 8.08 -47.65 -4.77
C PHE A 990 6.56 -47.75 -4.89
N ASN A 991 6.07 -48.39 -5.96
CA ASN A 991 4.64 -48.44 -6.27
C ASN A 991 3.82 -48.88 -5.04
N THR A 992 2.87 -48.02 -4.66
CA THR A 992 2.06 -48.18 -3.47
C THR A 992 0.59 -48.27 -3.85
N TYR A 993 -0.18 -49.12 -3.19
CA TYR A 993 -1.61 -49.34 -3.46
C TYR A 993 -2.41 -49.46 -2.15
N GLY A 994 -3.72 -49.21 -2.23
CA GLY A 994 -4.63 -49.30 -1.08
C GLY A 994 -5.87 -48.40 -1.21
N PRO A 995 -6.72 -48.35 -0.16
CA PRO A 995 -7.92 -47.53 -0.10
C PRO A 995 -7.66 -46.03 -0.32
N ARG A 996 -8.64 -45.27 -0.83
CA ARG A 996 -8.55 -43.82 -1.18
C ARG A 996 -7.67 -43.48 -2.39
N MET A 997 -7.03 -44.46 -3.01
CA MET A 997 -6.41 -44.27 -4.32
C MET A 997 -7.49 -43.86 -5.34
N ASN A 998 -7.17 -42.97 -6.28
CA ASN A 998 -8.16 -42.56 -7.28
C ASN A 998 -8.56 -43.79 -8.13
N ILE A 999 -9.83 -43.89 -8.51
CA ILE A 999 -10.36 -45.05 -9.23
C ILE A 999 -9.81 -45.05 -10.65
N ASP A 1000 -9.80 -43.87 -11.28
CA ASP A 1000 -9.26 -43.65 -12.62
C ASP A 1000 -7.85 -43.04 -12.55
N ASP A 1001 -7.04 -43.53 -11.61
CA ASP A 1001 -5.67 -43.03 -11.36
C ASP A 1001 -4.69 -43.35 -12.49
N GLY A 1002 -4.99 -44.34 -13.33
CA GLY A 1002 -4.16 -44.77 -14.46
C GLY A 1002 -3.08 -45.81 -14.09
N ARG A 1003 -2.81 -46.05 -12.80
CA ARG A 1003 -1.91 -47.13 -12.37
C ARG A 1003 -2.56 -48.52 -12.52
N VAL A 1004 -1.73 -49.54 -12.75
CA VAL A 1004 -2.19 -50.90 -13.09
C VAL A 1004 -3.12 -51.54 -12.06
N VAL A 1005 -2.84 -51.38 -10.75
CA VAL A 1005 -3.65 -52.00 -9.69
C VAL A 1005 -5.04 -51.36 -9.61
N SER A 1006 -5.14 -50.03 -9.67
CA SER A 1006 -6.43 -49.33 -9.68
C SER A 1006 -7.24 -49.66 -10.92
N ASN A 1007 -6.60 -49.67 -12.10
CA ASN A 1007 -7.27 -49.97 -13.36
C ASN A 1007 -7.81 -51.41 -13.37
N PHE A 1008 -7.03 -52.40 -12.94
CA PHE A 1008 -7.50 -53.79 -12.90
C PHE A 1008 -8.66 -53.99 -11.92
N ILE A 1009 -8.61 -53.37 -10.73
CA ILE A 1009 -9.72 -53.45 -9.77
C ILE A 1009 -10.96 -52.75 -10.35
N ALA A 1010 -10.81 -51.57 -10.95
CA ALA A 1010 -11.92 -50.83 -11.55
C ALA A 1010 -12.55 -51.62 -12.72
N GLN A 1011 -11.73 -52.16 -13.64
CA GLN A 1011 -12.17 -53.01 -14.75
C GLN A 1011 -12.90 -54.26 -14.24
N ALA A 1012 -12.32 -54.97 -13.26
CA ALA A 1012 -12.94 -56.15 -12.66
C ALA A 1012 -14.31 -55.84 -12.01
N LEU A 1013 -14.43 -54.70 -11.32
CA LEU A 1013 -15.68 -54.24 -10.69
C LEU A 1013 -16.72 -53.76 -11.72
N ARG A 1014 -16.29 -53.17 -12.84
CA ARG A 1014 -17.15 -52.76 -13.96
C ARG A 1014 -17.54 -53.93 -14.88
N GLY A 1015 -16.87 -55.08 -14.75
CA GLY A 1015 -17.04 -56.22 -15.65
C GLY A 1015 -16.36 -56.05 -17.01
N GLU A 1016 -15.40 -55.13 -17.10
CA GLU A 1016 -14.59 -54.85 -18.29
C GLU A 1016 -13.36 -55.77 -18.31
N PRO A 1017 -12.87 -56.20 -19.50
CA PRO A 1017 -11.66 -57.02 -19.58
C PRO A 1017 -10.42 -56.34 -18.97
N LEU A 1018 -9.58 -57.11 -18.27
CA LEU A 1018 -8.32 -56.63 -17.71
C LEU A 1018 -7.29 -56.39 -18.83
N THR A 1019 -6.80 -55.16 -18.96
CA THR A 1019 -5.89 -54.79 -20.06
C THR A 1019 -4.42 -54.97 -19.69
N VAL A 1020 -3.82 -56.10 -20.09
CA VAL A 1020 -2.40 -56.40 -19.85
C VAL A 1020 -1.57 -56.03 -21.07
N GLN A 1021 -0.53 -55.22 -20.91
CA GLN A 1021 0.36 -54.84 -22.01
C GLN A 1021 1.30 -56.01 -22.38
N LYS A 1022 1.42 -56.33 -23.67
CA LYS A 1022 2.30 -57.40 -24.19
C LYS A 1022 3.78 -57.08 -23.89
N PRO A 1023 4.60 -58.06 -23.48
CA PRO A 1023 4.30 -59.49 -23.34
C PRO A 1023 3.67 -59.93 -22.00
N GLY A 1024 3.44 -59.04 -21.05
CA GLY A 1024 2.91 -59.36 -19.71
C GLY A 1024 3.98 -59.81 -18.69
N THR A 1025 5.22 -60.00 -19.15
CA THR A 1025 6.36 -60.44 -18.32
C THR A 1025 7.07 -59.30 -17.60
N GLN A 1026 6.66 -58.05 -17.83
CA GLN A 1026 7.17 -56.90 -17.10
C GLN A 1026 6.76 -56.99 -15.63
N THR A 1027 7.70 -56.67 -14.75
CA THR A 1027 7.54 -56.89 -13.32
C THR A 1027 7.46 -55.58 -12.53
N ARG A 1028 6.67 -55.60 -11.46
CA ARG A 1028 6.57 -54.51 -10.49
C ARG A 1028 6.49 -55.04 -9.07
N SER A 1029 7.03 -54.26 -8.14
CA SER A 1029 6.80 -54.42 -6.71
C SER A 1029 5.64 -53.58 -6.21
N PHE A 1030 4.78 -54.13 -5.34
CA PHE A 1030 3.64 -53.40 -4.77
C PHE A 1030 3.70 -53.36 -3.24
N CYS A 1031 3.80 -52.15 -2.69
CA CYS A 1031 3.76 -51.89 -1.25
C CYS A 1031 2.35 -51.49 -0.82
N TYR A 1032 1.85 -52.06 0.28
CA TYR A 1032 0.54 -51.64 0.80
C TYR A 1032 0.67 -50.32 1.58
N VAL A 1033 -0.34 -49.45 1.48
CA VAL A 1033 -0.27 -48.08 2.00
C VAL A 1033 0.02 -47.98 3.51
N SER A 1034 -0.48 -48.91 4.34
CA SER A 1034 -0.20 -48.88 5.78
C SER A 1034 1.27 -49.15 6.09
N ASP A 1035 1.91 -50.06 5.35
CA ASP A 1035 3.34 -50.35 5.49
C ASP A 1035 4.17 -49.15 5.03
N MET A 1036 3.79 -48.51 3.91
CA MET A 1036 4.41 -47.29 3.43
C MET A 1036 4.38 -46.18 4.49
N VAL A 1037 3.22 -45.92 5.09
CA VAL A 1037 3.06 -44.89 6.15
C VAL A 1037 3.92 -45.20 7.37
N ASP A 1038 3.99 -46.46 7.82
CA ASP A 1038 4.87 -46.87 8.92
C ASP A 1038 6.36 -46.60 8.60
N GLY A 1039 6.77 -46.89 7.36
CA GLY A 1039 8.12 -46.61 6.88
C GLY A 1039 8.45 -45.10 6.89
N LEU A 1040 7.52 -44.26 6.43
CA LEU A 1040 7.70 -42.79 6.41
C LEU A 1040 7.84 -42.21 7.83
N ILE A 1041 7.02 -42.67 8.78
CA ILE A 1041 7.08 -42.21 10.18
C ILE A 1041 8.42 -42.61 10.81
N ARG A 1042 8.86 -43.87 10.62
CA ARG A 1042 10.16 -44.34 11.14
C ARG A 1042 11.33 -43.56 10.53
N LEU A 1043 11.28 -43.27 9.23
CA LEU A 1043 12.32 -42.46 8.58
C LEU A 1043 12.36 -41.04 9.12
N MET A 1044 11.20 -40.41 9.37
CA MET A 1044 11.13 -39.07 9.97
C MET A 1044 11.79 -39.02 11.34
N GLU A 1045 11.56 -40.04 12.17
CA GLU A 1045 12.11 -40.10 13.53
C GLU A 1045 13.57 -40.58 13.58
N GLY A 1046 14.02 -41.37 12.60
CA GLY A 1046 15.41 -41.84 12.49
C GLY A 1046 16.42 -40.71 12.25
N GLU A 1047 17.72 -41.03 12.32
CA GLU A 1047 18.82 -40.04 12.22
C GLU A 1047 19.44 -39.92 10.82
N ASN A 1048 19.21 -40.91 9.94
CA ASN A 1048 19.84 -40.96 8.63
C ASN A 1048 19.39 -39.80 7.72
N THR A 1049 20.35 -39.08 7.15
CA THR A 1049 20.11 -37.98 6.20
C THR A 1049 20.10 -38.42 4.73
N GLY A 1050 20.63 -39.62 4.43
CA GLY A 1050 20.67 -40.19 3.09
C GLY A 1050 19.29 -40.63 2.56
N PRO A 1051 19.15 -40.83 1.23
CA PRO A 1051 17.95 -41.44 0.66
C PRO A 1051 17.77 -42.87 1.17
N ILE A 1052 16.53 -43.27 1.41
CA ILE A 1052 16.14 -44.63 1.81
C ILE A 1052 15.01 -45.11 0.91
N ASN A 1053 15.17 -46.31 0.34
CA ASN A 1053 14.11 -46.99 -0.40
C ASN A 1053 13.02 -47.45 0.56
N ILE A 1054 11.76 -47.15 0.26
CA ILE A 1054 10.62 -47.71 1.00
C ILE A 1054 9.72 -48.39 -0.02
N GLY A 1055 9.50 -49.69 0.17
CA GLY A 1055 8.78 -50.52 -0.80
C GLY A 1055 8.77 -51.98 -0.41
N ASN A 1056 8.12 -52.79 -1.24
CA ASN A 1056 8.07 -54.23 -1.05
C ASN A 1056 9.04 -54.94 -2.01
N PRO A 1057 9.98 -55.78 -1.56
CA PRO A 1057 10.86 -56.51 -2.48
C PRO A 1057 10.15 -57.66 -3.21
N GLY A 1058 8.89 -57.98 -2.85
CA GLY A 1058 8.05 -58.92 -3.57
C GLY A 1058 7.68 -58.39 -4.95
N GLU A 1059 8.14 -59.08 -5.98
CA GLU A 1059 7.99 -58.71 -7.38
C GLU A 1059 6.97 -59.63 -8.07
N PHE A 1060 6.10 -59.06 -8.89
CA PHE A 1060 5.03 -59.75 -9.61
C PHE A 1060 5.04 -59.34 -11.07
N THR A 1061 4.80 -60.29 -11.97
CA THR A 1061 4.51 -60.02 -13.39
C THR A 1061 3.12 -59.39 -13.54
N MET A 1062 2.89 -58.67 -14.64
CA MET A 1062 1.56 -58.10 -14.90
C MET A 1062 0.51 -59.19 -15.12
N THR A 1063 0.90 -60.32 -15.71
CA THR A 1063 0.03 -61.49 -15.84
C THR A 1063 -0.35 -62.07 -14.48
N GLU A 1064 0.61 -62.30 -13.58
CA GLU A 1064 0.33 -62.79 -12.21
C GLU A 1064 -0.57 -61.83 -11.43
N LEU A 1065 -0.38 -60.52 -11.60
CA LEU A 1065 -1.24 -59.51 -10.99
C LEU A 1065 -2.67 -59.59 -11.55
N ALA A 1066 -2.83 -59.66 -12.88
CA ALA A 1066 -4.13 -59.75 -13.53
C ALA A 1066 -4.88 -61.03 -13.14
N GLU A 1067 -4.19 -62.17 -13.10
CA GLU A 1067 -4.73 -63.45 -12.64
C GLU A 1067 -5.16 -63.37 -11.17
N THR A 1068 -4.35 -62.75 -10.31
CA THR A 1068 -4.69 -62.57 -8.90
C THR A 1068 -5.92 -61.68 -8.72
N VAL A 1069 -6.04 -60.59 -9.48
CA VAL A 1069 -7.22 -59.71 -9.45
C VAL A 1069 -8.47 -60.46 -9.95
N LYS A 1070 -8.34 -61.21 -11.05
CA LYS A 1070 -9.41 -62.05 -11.58
C LYS A 1070 -9.87 -63.10 -10.56
N GLU A 1071 -8.94 -63.78 -9.91
CA GLU A 1071 -9.24 -64.79 -8.87
C GLU A 1071 -9.99 -64.18 -7.68
N LEU A 1072 -9.54 -63.02 -7.18
CA LEU A 1072 -10.03 -62.44 -5.93
C LEU A 1072 -11.30 -61.58 -6.09
N ILE A 1073 -11.48 -60.90 -7.23
CA ILE A 1073 -12.50 -59.85 -7.39
C ILE A 1073 -13.62 -60.31 -8.32
N ASN A 1074 -13.29 -60.81 -9.50
CA ASN A 1074 -14.28 -61.23 -10.50
C ASN A 1074 -13.75 -62.37 -11.38
N PRO A 1075 -14.02 -63.64 -11.02
CA PRO A 1075 -13.55 -64.80 -11.78
C PRO A 1075 -14.03 -64.84 -13.24
N GLY A 1076 -15.12 -64.13 -13.56
CA GLY A 1076 -15.69 -64.07 -14.90
C GLY A 1076 -15.05 -63.05 -15.84
N VAL A 1077 -14.11 -62.22 -15.37
CA VAL A 1077 -13.48 -61.19 -16.21
C VAL A 1077 -12.45 -61.80 -17.17
N GLU A 1078 -12.44 -61.31 -18.42
CA GLU A 1078 -11.44 -61.71 -19.42
C GLU A 1078 -10.14 -60.90 -19.25
N ILE A 1079 -9.02 -61.44 -19.72
CA ILE A 1079 -7.73 -60.73 -19.74
C ILE A 1079 -7.36 -60.48 -21.21
N ASN A 1080 -7.26 -59.22 -21.59
CA ASN A 1080 -6.96 -58.78 -22.95
C ASN A 1080 -5.53 -58.25 -23.05
N MET A 1081 -4.80 -58.75 -24.06
CA MET A 1081 -3.40 -58.36 -24.29
C MET A 1081 -3.30 -57.19 -25.28
N VAL A 1082 -2.87 -56.02 -24.82
CA VAL A 1082 -2.75 -54.76 -25.61
C VAL A 1082 -1.30 -54.43 -25.96
N GLU A 1083 -1.06 -53.51 -26.91
CA GLU A 1083 0.30 -53.04 -27.24
C GLU A 1083 0.95 -52.26 -26.10
N ASN A 1084 2.28 -52.31 -26.01
CA ASN A 1084 3.02 -51.71 -24.89
C ASN A 1084 3.17 -50.18 -25.07
N THR A 1085 3.15 -49.44 -23.96
CA THR A 1085 3.30 -47.99 -23.97
C THR A 1085 4.79 -47.61 -24.09
N PRO A 1086 5.15 -46.59 -24.91
CA PRO A 1086 6.55 -46.13 -25.01
C PRO A 1086 7.12 -45.69 -23.65
N ASP A 1087 8.39 -46.02 -23.39
CA ASP A 1087 9.15 -45.64 -22.19
C ASP A 1087 8.66 -46.17 -20.83
N ASP A 1088 7.79 -47.20 -20.77
CA ASP A 1088 7.46 -47.86 -19.50
C ASP A 1088 8.62 -48.79 -19.05
N PRO A 1089 9.16 -48.65 -17.82
CA PRO A 1089 10.31 -49.44 -17.37
C PRO A 1089 10.04 -50.93 -17.37
N ARG A 1090 11.02 -51.77 -17.71
CA ARG A 1090 10.76 -53.23 -17.81
C ARG A 1090 10.70 -53.93 -16.47
N GLN A 1091 11.52 -53.52 -15.51
CA GLN A 1091 11.66 -54.16 -14.21
C GLN A 1091 11.94 -53.13 -13.12
N ARG A 1092 11.32 -53.31 -11.95
CA ARG A 1092 11.54 -52.42 -10.80
C ARG A 1092 11.30 -53.18 -9.49
N LYS A 1093 12.35 -53.23 -8.66
CA LYS A 1093 12.39 -53.93 -7.39
C LYS A 1093 13.29 -53.18 -6.39
N PRO A 1094 12.76 -52.75 -5.24
CA PRO A 1094 13.55 -52.06 -4.23
C PRO A 1094 14.53 -53.02 -3.55
N ASP A 1095 15.79 -52.61 -3.41
CA ASP A 1095 16.64 -53.14 -2.35
C ASP A 1095 16.28 -52.40 -1.05
N ILE A 1096 15.81 -53.13 -0.05
CA ILE A 1096 15.38 -52.60 1.25
C ILE A 1096 16.34 -52.97 2.39
N THR A 1097 17.57 -53.39 2.06
CA THR A 1097 18.58 -53.77 3.06
C THR A 1097 18.87 -52.63 4.04
N ASN A 1098 19.02 -51.40 3.53
CA ASN A 1098 19.22 -50.20 4.35
C ASN A 1098 18.01 -49.87 5.21
N THR A 1099 16.80 -50.03 4.67
CA THR A 1099 15.54 -49.79 5.38
C THR A 1099 15.38 -50.74 6.56
N LYS A 1100 15.72 -52.02 6.37
CA LYS A 1100 15.73 -53.02 7.45
C LYS A 1100 16.77 -52.68 8.51
N ALA A 1101 18.00 -52.36 8.10
CA ALA A 1101 19.11 -52.10 9.00
C ALA A 1101 18.94 -50.81 9.82
N LEU A 1102 18.47 -49.73 9.18
CA LEU A 1102 18.42 -48.39 9.79
C LEU A 1102 17.08 -48.07 10.44
N LEU A 1103 15.96 -48.60 9.91
CA LEU A 1103 14.60 -48.29 10.41
C LEU A 1103 13.93 -49.46 11.13
N GLY A 1104 14.52 -50.67 11.08
CA GLY A 1104 13.89 -51.88 11.60
C GLY A 1104 12.52 -52.13 10.95
N TRP A 1105 12.38 -51.79 9.68
CA TRP A 1105 11.12 -51.81 8.93
C TRP A 1105 11.14 -52.85 7.81
N GLU A 1106 10.02 -53.56 7.65
CA GLU A 1106 9.75 -54.42 6.51
C GLU A 1106 8.23 -54.48 6.24
N PRO A 1107 7.80 -54.67 4.98
CA PRO A 1107 6.38 -54.76 4.64
C PRO A 1107 5.75 -56.02 5.24
N LYS A 1108 4.54 -55.87 5.80
CA LYS A 1108 3.82 -56.95 6.50
C LYS A 1108 2.62 -57.44 5.71
N VAL A 1109 2.00 -56.57 4.90
CA VAL A 1109 0.78 -56.88 4.16
C VAL A 1109 1.14 -57.48 2.81
N LYS A 1110 0.70 -58.72 2.57
CA LYS A 1110 0.88 -59.37 1.28
C LYS A 1110 -0.12 -58.82 0.25
N LEU A 1111 0.24 -58.90 -1.03
CA LEU A 1111 -0.62 -58.41 -2.13
C LEU A 1111 -2.05 -58.99 -2.07
N ARG A 1112 -2.16 -60.31 -1.87
CA ARG A 1112 -3.45 -61.02 -1.75
C ARG A 1112 -4.31 -60.52 -0.58
N ASP A 1113 -3.70 -60.00 0.49
CA ASP A 1113 -4.42 -59.51 1.67
C ASP A 1113 -4.87 -58.05 1.50
N GLY A 1114 -4.08 -57.24 0.79
CA GLY A 1114 -4.38 -55.82 0.57
C GLY A 1114 -5.39 -55.55 -0.55
N LEU A 1115 -5.43 -56.39 -1.60
CA LEU A 1115 -6.35 -56.21 -2.74
C LEU A 1115 -7.83 -56.18 -2.32
N PRO A 1116 -8.35 -57.09 -1.48
CA PRO A 1116 -9.74 -57.05 -1.01
C PRO A 1116 -10.10 -55.77 -0.24
N LEU A 1117 -9.15 -55.17 0.48
CA LEU A 1117 -9.38 -53.94 1.24
C LEU A 1117 -9.55 -52.73 0.30
N MET A 1118 -8.76 -52.68 -0.77
CA MET A 1118 -8.89 -51.66 -1.82
C MET A 1118 -10.17 -51.86 -2.65
N GLU A 1119 -10.52 -53.10 -2.96
CA GLU A 1119 -11.78 -53.45 -3.63
C GLU A 1119 -13.01 -52.96 -2.86
N GLU A 1120 -13.07 -53.20 -1.54
CA GLU A 1120 -14.19 -52.77 -0.70
C GLU A 1120 -14.35 -51.24 -0.71
N ASP A 1121 -13.25 -50.50 -0.61
CA ASP A 1121 -13.26 -49.03 -0.72
C ASP A 1121 -13.76 -48.56 -2.10
N PHE A 1122 -13.34 -49.22 -3.18
CA PHE A 1122 -13.80 -48.90 -4.54
C PHE A 1122 -15.29 -49.21 -4.72
N ARG A 1123 -15.79 -50.33 -4.21
CA ARG A 1123 -17.22 -50.69 -4.24
C ARG A 1123 -18.08 -49.63 -3.55
N GLN A 1124 -17.66 -49.18 -2.37
CA GLN A 1124 -18.38 -48.16 -1.61
C GLN A 1124 -18.45 -46.84 -2.38
N ARG A 1125 -17.34 -46.42 -3.01
CA ARG A 1125 -17.29 -45.18 -3.79
C ARG A 1125 -18.01 -45.27 -5.14
N LEU A 1126 -18.08 -46.46 -5.74
CA LEU A 1126 -18.82 -46.72 -6.99
C LEU A 1126 -20.31 -47.05 -6.76
N GLY A 1127 -20.74 -47.25 -5.51
CA GLY A 1127 -22.12 -47.65 -5.18
C GLY A 1127 -22.47 -49.08 -5.62
N VAL A 1128 -21.48 -49.96 -5.82
CA VAL A 1128 -21.67 -51.34 -6.29
C VAL A 1128 -21.82 -52.28 -5.10
N THR A 1129 -23.01 -52.87 -4.92
CA THR A 1129 -23.24 -53.89 -3.88
C THR A 1129 -22.55 -55.21 -4.21
N LYS A 1130 -21.87 -55.80 -3.23
CA LYS A 1130 -21.23 -57.12 -3.35
C LYS A 1130 -22.29 -58.18 -3.73
N LYS A 1131 -22.17 -58.78 -4.91
CA LYS A 1131 -22.95 -59.99 -5.23
C LYS A 1131 -22.49 -61.06 -4.25
N LYS A 1132 -23.42 -61.59 -3.46
CA LYS A 1132 -23.18 -62.69 -2.51
C LYS A 1132 -22.76 -63.95 -3.22
#